data_AF-A0A9J7LK82-F1
#
_entry.id   AF-A0A9J7LK82-F1
#
_cell.length_a   1.000
_cell.length_b   1.000
_cell.length_c   1.000
_cell.angle_alpha   90.00
_cell.angle_beta   90.00
_cell.angle_gamma   90.00
#
_symmetry.space_group_name_H-M   'P 1'
#
loop_
_entity.id
_entity.type
_entity.pdbx_description
1 polymer ?
#
loop_
_entity_poly.entity_id
_entity_poly.type
_entity_poly.pdbx_seq_one_letter_code
_entity_poly.pdbx_strand_id
1 'polypeptide(L)'
;MNPRLVWALFLLVLVAVCHAEHPGHDSGEHDDEHSSHEHEEHHDSHEHTSKQHEEHEHGPDHEHGDSHERHGSHESELKEFCRGECPEYEVLCHNHEYDVRRYKSALWISTTVSDPSLYQGHVRGWNRLHKYIRGGNKEGVKMPYTAPLVTQTREPQESPFHEVTVSMPLPKDMAKNPPTPIDPHVVIDLVPESIVYVKKYRGRAARVGFVAEREAKKFFTTLEHHHEPFHGKNDYFYIAQYDSSRAGSSDPKMYNEIWVFAMNERTFKWLEFNDLNGHGEGLPHCLHHDNRVGSWHKMNQEDIPVEALARRQCSETFCEAPKKCPKYSAKAVKEVDDETIQIREEKDLKAVGVVPLTCNFDTAMHSSTGPLMQYLNETGVPLSDVAATMTAVVEKRDDEDGKEGCGKFYKVYFGMGGGSGKPEDDYTLSLNEDLFKAPKTIKVLHDGNAAGGNNFYTKCFGGNAYYEPTTVTTTSKMTMDKLRDAKKCMLEDHFTVIEYHSQSRLFDRFNEINIDADLDCSDQEGRPEFTFHLPLSKGYHRDEAKPVFGDRCTTYECPNMSIAVRFENNLRLMKHPAGKWICSNSTGVSCSYAQAWEKALQPILSYINGKNEDNVRMDMTRPLYGQGHTGEKGNECVKTFTLCMYLPVEHTENPPKPIDDHIGIRTADKEIYWFQSVFVGEPTPERMYKSLTDMTEQLDDLKPFGVDYSIDGTELWFGGYDEPGDEQGLHEIIIVDQQHIYWKPEEKEGEEEEEKEETDAHDHDWVDLPKPEGCNDETCLDIHVTKEHEDFMEIHFPKTKGVCQWAKGCNKGTSGRSSFLPLFKYFNGDNAENEVIGDMTSPIVVQIKTHSGEEEGADMGACDREFQTCARLPDAWIDQGKDIPKPNGEGMSTFDNEGADAYAISLKGVTDNSLEGTLAERMEELGQKLQEEGLEFDKDWVLVFAYDTPFTPPEDKVTYMAFLKPSGAKEGGEMASDEASVEKPASDEEKPAEEKEGDDEGEKEEEPTEGDEEPTEGEEKSEDETEAPEEEGEDEE
;
A
#
# COMPACT_ATOMS: atom_id res chain seq x y z
N MET A 1 -3.74 -5.59 34.87
CA MET A 1 -3.08 -6.86 34.49
C MET A 1 -1.74 -6.49 33.87
N ASN A 2 -0.68 -7.25 34.17
CA ASN A 2 0.71 -6.81 34.12
C ASN A 2 1.32 -7.01 32.70
N PRO A 3 1.82 -5.96 32.00
CA PRO A 3 2.42 -6.05 30.65
C PRO A 3 3.68 -6.93 30.60
N ARG A 4 4.25 -7.29 31.75
CA ARG A 4 5.39 -8.21 31.89
C ARG A 4 5.06 -9.69 31.64
N LEU A 5 3.78 -10.07 31.50
CA LEU A 5 3.38 -11.46 31.25
C LEU A 5 3.22 -11.78 29.75
N VAL A 6 3.15 -10.75 28.90
CA VAL A 6 2.94 -10.90 27.44
C VAL A 6 4.24 -11.32 26.74
N TRP A 7 5.39 -10.81 27.19
CA TRP A 7 6.72 -11.21 26.68
C TRP A 7 7.13 -12.65 27.08
N ALA A 8 6.68 -13.15 28.24
CA ALA A 8 6.93 -14.54 28.64
C ALA A 8 6.12 -15.56 27.82
N LEU A 9 4.96 -15.17 27.28
CA LEU A 9 4.15 -15.97 26.35
C LEU A 9 4.73 -16.00 24.93
N PHE A 10 5.50 -14.97 24.55
CA PHE A 10 6.20 -14.86 23.26
C PHE A 10 7.20 -16.01 23.02
N LEU A 11 7.83 -16.56 24.07
CA LEU A 11 8.83 -17.64 23.98
C LEU A 11 8.34 -19.02 24.43
N LEU A 12 7.20 -19.13 25.12
CA LEU A 12 6.65 -20.41 25.57
C LEU A 12 5.83 -21.13 24.50
N VAL A 13 5.23 -20.41 23.55
CA VAL A 13 4.46 -21.01 22.45
C VAL A 13 5.37 -21.52 21.31
N LEU A 14 6.54 -20.91 21.09
CA LEU A 14 7.52 -21.30 20.07
C LEU A 14 8.26 -22.63 20.31
N VAL A 15 8.09 -23.30 21.46
CA VAL A 15 8.69 -24.63 21.74
C VAL A 15 7.66 -25.71 22.11
N ALA A 16 6.36 -25.42 22.07
CA ALA A 16 5.32 -26.37 22.51
C ALA A 16 4.26 -26.70 21.44
N VAL A 17 4.55 -26.55 20.15
CA VAL A 17 3.69 -27.06 19.06
C VAL A 17 4.28 -28.35 18.50
N CYS A 18 4.27 -29.40 19.32
CA CYS A 18 4.32 -30.80 18.88
C CYS A 18 3.99 -31.70 20.08
N HIS A 19 2.81 -32.33 20.05
CA HIS A 19 2.19 -33.27 21.00
C HIS A 19 1.12 -32.69 21.94
N ALA A 20 -0.15 -32.90 21.59
CA ALA A 20 -1.07 -33.69 22.42
C ALA A 20 -2.41 -33.97 21.70
N GLU A 21 -2.76 -35.25 21.67
CA GLU A 21 -4.04 -35.81 21.25
C GLU A 21 -5.17 -35.47 22.23
N HIS A 22 -6.40 -35.37 21.72
CA HIS A 22 -7.66 -35.42 22.49
C HIS A 22 -7.82 -36.75 23.26
N PRO A 23 -8.56 -36.76 24.39
CA PRO A 23 -9.98 -37.12 24.32
C PRO A 23 -10.90 -36.33 25.29
N GLY A 24 -12.20 -36.25 24.94
CA GLY A 24 -13.21 -35.44 25.61
C GLY A 24 -14.03 -36.12 26.72
N HIS A 25 -14.95 -35.35 27.32
CA HIS A 25 -16.31 -35.76 27.78
C HIS A 25 -17.06 -34.56 28.41
N ASP A 26 -18.20 -34.21 27.80
CA ASP A 26 -19.59 -34.19 28.33
C ASP A 26 -20.03 -33.42 29.60
N SER A 27 -21.23 -32.84 29.46
CA SER A 27 -22.29 -32.47 30.43
C SER A 27 -22.24 -31.16 31.24
N GLY A 28 -23.38 -30.44 31.23
CA GLY A 28 -23.80 -29.58 32.35
C GLY A 28 -24.68 -28.37 32.00
N GLU A 29 -26.00 -28.56 32.01
CA GLU A 29 -27.03 -27.51 32.11
C GLU A 29 -26.82 -26.60 33.35
N HIS A 30 -27.18 -25.31 33.26
CA HIS A 30 -27.99 -24.63 34.28
C HIS A 30 -28.56 -23.29 33.81
N ASP A 31 -29.87 -23.17 33.96
CA ASP A 31 -30.69 -21.95 33.95
C ASP A 31 -30.27 -20.95 35.05
N ASP A 32 -30.48 -19.65 34.83
CA ASP A 32 -31.39 -18.85 35.67
C ASP A 32 -31.61 -17.41 35.14
N GLU A 33 -32.83 -16.95 35.39
CA GLU A 33 -33.51 -15.72 34.99
C GLU A 33 -32.94 -14.43 35.64
N HIS A 34 -33.08 -13.27 34.96
CA HIS A 34 -33.82 -12.10 35.51
C HIS A 34 -34.00 -10.92 34.52
N SER A 35 -35.25 -10.73 34.09
CA SER A 35 -36.10 -9.52 34.20
C SER A 35 -35.54 -8.10 33.94
N SER A 36 -36.08 -7.50 32.86
CA SER A 36 -36.78 -6.21 32.69
C SER A 36 -36.23 -4.90 33.29
N HIS A 37 -36.19 -3.84 32.47
CA HIS A 37 -36.94 -2.59 32.71
C HIS A 37 -37.07 -1.75 31.42
N GLU A 38 -38.31 -1.39 31.12
CA GLU A 38 -38.74 -0.41 30.10
C GLU A 38 -38.56 1.02 30.61
N HIS A 39 -38.31 1.97 29.70
CA HIS A 39 -38.74 3.36 29.88
C HIS A 39 -39.06 4.00 28.52
N GLU A 40 -40.35 4.13 28.23
CA GLU A 40 -40.90 5.10 27.28
C GLU A 40 -40.93 6.48 27.94
N GLU A 41 -40.66 7.55 27.17
CA GLU A 41 -41.31 8.84 27.38
C GLU A 41 -41.52 9.59 26.05
N HIS A 42 -42.78 9.95 25.83
CA HIS A 42 -43.33 10.77 24.74
C HIS A 42 -42.95 12.25 24.90
N HIS A 43 -42.84 12.99 23.79
CA HIS A 43 -43.37 14.36 23.73
C HIS A 43 -43.69 14.82 22.29
N ASP A 44 -44.99 15.05 22.05
CA ASP A 44 -45.56 15.84 20.96
C ASP A 44 -45.39 17.35 21.23
N SER A 45 -45.21 18.18 20.19
CA SER A 45 -46.13 19.30 19.89
C SER A 45 -45.70 20.23 18.73
N HIS A 46 -46.63 20.33 17.77
CA HIS A 46 -47.19 21.51 17.10
C HIS A 46 -46.43 22.41 16.10
N GLU A 47 -47.12 22.56 14.97
CA GLU A 47 -47.01 23.49 13.83
C GLU A 47 -46.96 24.98 14.21
N HIS A 48 -46.28 25.77 13.37
CA HIS A 48 -46.79 27.08 12.94
C HIS A 48 -46.35 27.43 11.51
N THR A 49 -47.33 27.85 10.71
CA THR A 49 -47.21 28.36 9.34
C THR A 49 -47.01 29.89 9.33
N SER A 50 -46.24 30.42 8.38
CA SER A 50 -46.47 31.76 7.83
C SER A 50 -45.90 31.90 6.40
N LYS A 51 -46.67 32.58 5.54
CA LYS A 51 -46.36 32.97 4.15
C LYS A 51 -46.22 34.51 4.10
N GLN A 52 -45.33 35.04 3.25
CA GLN A 52 -45.42 36.30 2.46
C GLN A 52 -44.06 36.49 1.73
N HIS A 53 -43.92 36.47 0.39
CA HIS A 53 -44.27 37.39 -0.72
C HIS A 53 -43.40 38.67 -0.87
N GLU A 54 -42.79 38.78 -2.08
CA GLU A 54 -42.26 39.98 -2.83
C GLU A 54 -40.91 40.58 -2.37
N GLU A 55 -39.97 41.07 -3.21
CA GLU A 55 -39.96 41.50 -4.63
C GLU A 55 -38.48 41.61 -5.16
N HIS A 56 -38.34 41.76 -6.48
CA HIS A 56 -37.10 41.79 -7.31
C HIS A 56 -36.13 42.98 -7.10
N GLU A 57 -34.83 42.78 -7.40
CA GLU A 57 -34.03 43.72 -8.24
C GLU A 57 -32.75 43.06 -8.83
N HIS A 58 -32.39 43.47 -10.06
CA HIS A 58 -31.31 42.94 -10.92
C HIS A 58 -30.01 43.77 -10.81
N GLY A 59 -28.85 43.11 -10.91
CA GLY A 59 -27.55 43.71 -11.28
C GLY A 59 -26.46 42.63 -11.45
N PRO A 60 -25.57 42.70 -12.47
CA PRO A 60 -24.72 41.58 -12.89
C PRO A 60 -23.26 41.64 -12.38
N ASP A 61 -22.56 40.52 -12.60
CA ASP A 61 -21.11 40.34 -12.82
C ASP A 61 -20.25 39.66 -11.73
N HIS A 62 -19.77 38.47 -12.17
CA HIS A 62 -18.47 37.81 -11.99
C HIS A 62 -17.99 37.20 -10.66
N GLU A 63 -17.94 35.86 -10.71
CA GLU A 63 -16.83 34.95 -10.34
C GLU A 63 -16.23 34.98 -8.92
N HIS A 64 -16.62 33.98 -8.14
CA HIS A 64 -15.78 32.87 -7.63
C HIS A 64 -16.43 32.34 -6.34
N GLY A 65 -16.95 31.11 -6.35
CA GLY A 65 -17.50 30.51 -5.14
C GLY A 65 -18.23 29.19 -5.35
N ASP A 66 -17.77 28.19 -4.61
CA ASP A 66 -18.46 27.00 -4.10
C ASP A 66 -18.94 25.89 -5.06
N SER A 67 -18.08 24.86 -5.16
CA SER A 67 -18.44 23.48 -5.54
C SER A 67 -19.49 22.83 -4.63
N HIS A 68 -19.70 23.35 -3.41
CA HIS A 68 -20.66 22.80 -2.45
C HIS A 68 -22.13 23.12 -2.78
N GLU A 69 -22.45 24.22 -3.46
CA GLU A 69 -23.85 24.54 -3.82
C GLU A 69 -24.37 23.75 -5.03
N ARG A 70 -23.49 23.30 -5.94
CA ARG A 70 -23.88 22.50 -7.13
C ARG A 70 -24.19 21.04 -6.83
N HIS A 71 -23.64 20.47 -5.76
CA HIS A 71 -23.98 19.10 -5.35
C HIS A 71 -25.49 18.96 -5.02
N GLY A 72 -26.09 19.98 -4.41
CA GLY A 72 -27.52 20.00 -4.08
C GLY A 72 -28.46 20.14 -5.28
N SER A 73 -28.04 20.82 -6.36
CA SER A 73 -28.93 21.09 -7.50
C SER A 73 -29.15 19.88 -8.41
N HIS A 74 -28.14 19.01 -8.58
CA HIS A 74 -28.25 17.82 -9.45
C HIS A 74 -29.09 16.70 -8.83
N GLU A 75 -28.93 16.44 -7.53
CA GLU A 75 -29.80 15.49 -6.81
C GLU A 75 -31.26 16.00 -6.74
N SER A 76 -31.44 17.33 -6.68
CA SER A 76 -32.76 17.97 -6.72
C SER A 76 -33.45 17.88 -8.09
N GLU A 77 -32.71 17.96 -9.20
CA GLU A 77 -33.28 17.79 -10.56
C GLU A 77 -33.82 16.37 -10.75
N LEU A 78 -33.08 15.33 -10.34
CA LEU A 78 -33.51 13.95 -10.55
C LEU A 78 -34.71 13.58 -9.66
N LYS A 79 -34.83 14.20 -8.46
CA LYS A 79 -36.04 14.15 -7.63
C LYS A 79 -37.27 14.73 -8.33
N GLU A 80 -37.11 15.72 -9.22
CA GLU A 80 -38.22 16.31 -9.99
C GLU A 80 -38.74 15.35 -11.08
N PHE A 81 -37.88 14.50 -11.64
CA PHE A 81 -38.23 13.57 -12.73
C PHE A 81 -38.50 12.13 -12.28
N CYS A 82 -38.10 11.74 -11.08
CA CYS A 82 -38.37 10.43 -10.51
C CYS A 82 -39.87 10.26 -10.20
N ARG A 83 -40.62 9.64 -11.12
CA ARG A 83 -42.03 9.29 -10.92
C ARG A 83 -42.14 7.85 -10.40
N GLY A 84 -42.01 7.67 -9.09
CA GLY A 84 -42.08 6.36 -8.41
C GLY A 84 -40.87 6.14 -7.50
N GLU A 85 -40.53 4.88 -7.24
CA GLU A 85 -39.27 4.53 -6.59
C GLU A 85 -38.13 4.56 -7.63
N CYS A 86 -37.01 5.18 -7.28
CA CYS A 86 -35.78 5.20 -8.08
C CYS A 86 -34.62 4.52 -7.36
N PRO A 87 -33.64 3.97 -8.10
CA PRO A 87 -32.42 3.46 -7.49
C PRO A 87 -31.67 4.60 -6.81
N GLU A 88 -31.17 4.32 -5.61
CA GLU A 88 -30.34 5.25 -4.86
C GLU A 88 -28.96 5.35 -5.51
N TYR A 89 -28.46 6.58 -5.65
CA TYR A 89 -27.12 6.83 -6.15
C TYR A 89 -26.51 8.04 -5.47
N GLU A 90 -25.18 8.08 -5.48
CA GLU A 90 -24.36 9.22 -5.08
C GLU A 90 -23.66 9.78 -6.32
N VAL A 91 -23.60 11.11 -6.45
CA VAL A 91 -22.73 11.76 -7.45
C VAL A 91 -21.33 11.88 -6.85
N LEU A 92 -20.40 11.06 -7.36
CA LEU A 92 -19.02 11.09 -6.90
C LEU A 92 -18.31 12.34 -7.42
N CYS A 93 -18.45 12.63 -8.70
CA CYS A 93 -17.91 13.84 -9.31
C CYS A 93 -18.74 14.28 -10.52
N HIS A 94 -18.50 15.49 -11.00
CA HIS A 94 -19.23 16.09 -12.11
C HIS A 94 -18.33 16.99 -12.95
N ASN A 95 -18.51 16.96 -14.26
CA ASN A 95 -18.01 17.98 -15.17
C ASN A 95 -19.11 18.43 -16.14
N HIS A 96 -18.83 19.44 -16.95
CA HIS A 96 -19.81 20.02 -17.87
C HIS A 96 -20.36 19.05 -18.94
N GLU A 97 -19.71 17.89 -19.17
CA GLU A 97 -20.10 16.92 -20.19
C GLU A 97 -20.78 15.66 -19.61
N TYR A 98 -20.44 15.25 -18.39
CA TYR A 98 -20.99 14.07 -17.73
C TYR A 98 -20.83 14.09 -16.20
N ASP A 99 -21.61 13.22 -15.54
CA ASP A 99 -21.50 12.91 -14.11
C ASP A 99 -20.81 11.54 -13.94
N VAL A 100 -20.10 11.34 -12.84
CA VAL A 100 -19.69 10.01 -12.36
C VAL A 100 -20.52 9.69 -11.14
N ARG A 101 -21.29 8.60 -11.22
CA ARG A 101 -22.27 8.23 -10.19
C ARG A 101 -22.05 6.82 -9.68
N ARG A 102 -22.19 6.62 -8.37
CA ARG A 102 -22.25 5.29 -7.73
C ARG A 102 -23.70 4.94 -7.48
N TYR A 103 -24.20 3.88 -8.10
CA TYR A 103 -25.54 3.33 -7.85
C TYR A 103 -25.45 2.18 -6.86
N LYS A 104 -26.28 2.21 -5.81
CA LYS A 104 -26.36 1.11 -4.83
C LYS A 104 -26.84 -0.18 -5.47
N SER A 105 -26.50 -1.31 -4.87
CA SER A 105 -27.01 -2.61 -5.29
C SER A 105 -28.53 -2.70 -5.15
N ALA A 106 -29.16 -3.36 -6.11
CA ALA A 106 -30.61 -3.52 -6.15
C ALA A 106 -31.00 -4.76 -6.96
N LEU A 107 -32.19 -5.30 -6.69
CA LEU A 107 -32.80 -6.32 -7.55
C LEU A 107 -33.52 -5.65 -8.71
N TRP A 108 -33.33 -6.20 -9.91
CA TRP A 108 -33.93 -5.70 -11.15
C TRP A 108 -34.70 -6.81 -11.84
N ILE A 109 -35.84 -6.46 -12.42
CA ILE A 109 -36.53 -7.32 -13.38
C ILE A 109 -36.05 -6.98 -14.78
N SER A 110 -35.62 -7.99 -15.51
CA SER A 110 -34.98 -7.85 -16.81
C SER A 110 -35.57 -8.80 -17.83
N THR A 111 -35.44 -8.44 -19.11
CA THR A 111 -35.72 -9.36 -20.21
C THR A 111 -34.93 -8.96 -21.45
N THR A 112 -34.36 -9.95 -22.13
CA THR A 112 -33.60 -9.74 -23.37
C THR A 112 -34.40 -10.16 -24.60
N VAL A 113 -34.23 -9.39 -25.66
CA VAL A 113 -34.86 -9.59 -26.97
C VAL A 113 -33.82 -9.31 -28.06
N SER A 114 -33.68 -10.25 -29.00
CA SER A 114 -32.92 -10.03 -30.24
C SER A 114 -33.84 -9.37 -31.30
N ASP A 115 -33.43 -8.23 -31.87
CA ASP A 115 -34.19 -7.50 -32.90
C ASP A 115 -33.31 -6.64 -33.83
N PRO A 116 -33.59 -6.54 -35.14
CA PRO A 116 -32.85 -5.64 -36.04
C PRO A 116 -33.09 -4.14 -35.76
N SER A 117 -34.06 -3.80 -34.92
CA SER A 117 -34.36 -2.43 -34.50
C SER A 117 -34.31 -2.33 -32.98
N LEU A 118 -33.35 -1.54 -32.48
CA LEU A 118 -33.25 -1.22 -31.05
C LEU A 118 -34.58 -0.76 -30.44
N TYR A 119 -35.34 0.08 -31.16
CA TYR A 119 -36.65 0.56 -30.69
C TYR A 119 -37.71 -0.56 -30.60
N GLN A 120 -37.80 -1.43 -31.61
CA GLN A 120 -38.78 -2.52 -31.58
C GLN A 120 -38.41 -3.59 -30.54
N GLY A 121 -37.11 -3.90 -30.41
CA GLY A 121 -36.59 -4.73 -29.33
C GLY A 121 -37.01 -4.18 -27.96
N HIS A 122 -36.78 -2.88 -27.72
CA HIS A 122 -37.20 -2.19 -26.50
C HIS A 122 -38.71 -2.28 -26.26
N VAL A 123 -39.55 -1.99 -27.26
CA VAL A 123 -41.02 -2.05 -27.11
C VAL A 123 -41.48 -3.46 -26.75
N ARG A 124 -40.88 -4.50 -27.35
CA ARG A 124 -41.21 -5.89 -27.01
C ARG A 124 -40.78 -6.26 -25.60
N GLY A 125 -39.56 -5.91 -25.21
CA GLY A 125 -39.05 -6.14 -23.85
C GLY A 125 -39.93 -5.43 -22.81
N TRP A 126 -40.27 -4.16 -23.05
CA TRP A 126 -41.20 -3.40 -22.21
C TRP A 126 -42.57 -4.09 -22.09
N ASN A 127 -43.17 -4.51 -23.20
CA ASN A 127 -44.48 -5.18 -23.16
C ASN A 127 -44.46 -6.46 -22.32
N ARG A 128 -43.34 -7.21 -22.36
CA ARG A 128 -43.13 -8.41 -21.56
C ARG A 128 -43.01 -8.09 -20.07
N LEU A 129 -42.17 -7.12 -19.69
CA LEU A 129 -42.09 -6.66 -18.29
C LEU A 129 -43.40 -6.05 -17.78
N HIS A 130 -44.07 -5.24 -18.61
CA HIS A 130 -45.37 -4.66 -18.30
C HIS A 130 -46.40 -5.75 -17.95
N LYS A 131 -46.43 -6.86 -18.69
CA LYS A 131 -47.32 -7.99 -18.38
C LYS A 131 -47.00 -8.57 -17.00
N TYR A 132 -45.73 -8.79 -16.68
CA TYR A 132 -45.29 -9.27 -15.37
C TYR A 132 -45.73 -8.32 -14.23
N ILE A 133 -45.45 -7.02 -14.37
CA ILE A 133 -45.82 -5.96 -13.39
C ILE A 133 -47.34 -5.89 -13.19
N ARG A 134 -48.13 -6.16 -14.22
CA ARG A 134 -49.60 -6.11 -14.17
C ARG A 134 -50.27 -7.42 -13.71
N GLY A 135 -49.52 -8.34 -13.10
CA GLY A 135 -50.04 -9.59 -12.54
C GLY A 135 -49.81 -10.82 -13.42
N GLY A 136 -48.95 -10.72 -14.44
CA GLY A 136 -48.48 -11.84 -15.25
C GLY A 136 -47.38 -12.67 -14.56
N ASN A 137 -47.52 -12.88 -13.26
CA ASN A 137 -46.64 -13.68 -12.40
C ASN A 137 -47.47 -14.77 -11.69
N LYS A 138 -46.81 -15.78 -11.11
CA LYS A 138 -47.49 -16.95 -10.54
C LYS A 138 -48.47 -16.59 -9.43
N GLU A 139 -48.16 -15.56 -8.67
CA GLU A 139 -48.90 -15.07 -7.52
C GLU A 139 -50.01 -14.09 -7.92
N GLY A 140 -50.06 -13.66 -9.20
CA GLY A 140 -51.05 -12.70 -9.70
C GLY A 140 -50.90 -11.28 -9.12
N VAL A 141 -49.76 -10.98 -8.50
CA VAL A 141 -49.49 -9.74 -7.78
C VAL A 141 -49.27 -8.59 -8.77
N LYS A 142 -49.93 -7.46 -8.53
CA LYS A 142 -49.69 -6.23 -9.29
C LYS A 142 -48.70 -5.36 -8.53
N MET A 143 -47.69 -4.89 -9.23
CA MET A 143 -46.64 -4.05 -8.67
C MET A 143 -46.75 -2.61 -9.19
N PRO A 144 -46.33 -1.61 -8.41
CA PRO A 144 -46.11 -0.26 -8.94
C PRO A 144 -44.97 -0.28 -9.96
N TYR A 145 -44.99 0.69 -10.89
CA TYR A 145 -43.80 0.94 -11.70
C TYR A 145 -42.77 1.67 -10.86
N THR A 146 -41.52 1.33 -11.08
CA THR A 146 -40.34 2.05 -10.61
C THR A 146 -39.71 2.76 -11.81
N ALA A 147 -38.76 3.65 -11.54
CA ALA A 147 -37.96 4.31 -12.57
C ALA A 147 -36.47 4.14 -12.24
N PRO A 148 -35.56 4.27 -13.21
CA PRO A 148 -35.83 4.37 -14.64
C PRO A 148 -36.21 3.02 -15.26
N LEU A 149 -36.87 3.09 -16.43
CA LEU A 149 -36.85 1.98 -17.39
C LEU A 149 -35.53 2.06 -18.16
N VAL A 150 -34.67 1.06 -18.00
CA VAL A 150 -33.34 1.04 -18.62
C VAL A 150 -33.35 0.10 -19.82
N THR A 151 -32.74 0.54 -20.92
CA THR A 151 -32.45 -0.31 -22.08
C THR A 151 -30.94 -0.45 -22.23
N GLN A 152 -30.43 -1.65 -22.01
CA GLN A 152 -29.03 -2.02 -22.22
C GLN A 152 -28.88 -2.62 -23.63
N THR A 153 -27.86 -2.17 -24.36
CA THR A 153 -27.50 -2.71 -25.67
C THR A 153 -26.04 -2.38 -26.01
N ARG A 154 -25.54 -2.89 -27.13
CA ARG A 154 -24.20 -2.61 -27.67
C ARG A 154 -24.28 -2.49 -29.20
N GLU A 155 -23.27 -1.90 -29.82
CA GLU A 155 -23.22 -1.79 -31.28
C GLU A 155 -23.15 -3.21 -31.90
N PRO A 156 -24.08 -3.59 -32.78
CA PRO A 156 -24.10 -4.92 -33.36
C PRO A 156 -22.92 -5.07 -34.34
N GLN A 157 -21.90 -5.86 -33.96
CA GLN A 157 -20.69 -6.03 -34.78
C GLN A 157 -20.80 -7.16 -35.81
N GLU A 158 -21.47 -8.24 -35.44
CA GLU A 158 -21.38 -9.54 -36.15
C GLU A 158 -22.74 -10.06 -36.62
N SER A 159 -23.82 -9.42 -36.18
CA SER A 159 -25.20 -9.77 -36.49
C SER A 159 -25.95 -8.51 -36.88
N PRO A 160 -26.92 -8.57 -37.81
CA PRO A 160 -27.81 -7.43 -38.07
C PRO A 160 -28.83 -7.21 -36.94
N PHE A 161 -28.84 -8.06 -35.91
CA PHE A 161 -29.74 -7.97 -34.76
C PHE A 161 -29.03 -7.32 -33.57
N HIS A 162 -29.73 -6.39 -32.94
CA HIS A 162 -29.38 -5.86 -31.63
C HIS A 162 -29.80 -6.86 -30.55
N GLU A 163 -28.90 -7.08 -29.61
CA GLU A 163 -29.25 -7.61 -28.31
C GLU A 163 -29.81 -6.47 -27.45
N VAL A 164 -31.08 -6.54 -27.08
CA VAL A 164 -31.78 -5.48 -26.34
C VAL A 164 -32.31 -6.03 -25.03
N THR A 165 -31.68 -5.64 -23.93
CA THR A 165 -32.15 -5.96 -22.58
C THR A 165 -32.91 -4.78 -22.02
N VAL A 166 -34.16 -5.01 -21.61
CA VAL A 166 -35.01 -4.00 -20.97
C VAL A 166 -35.15 -4.36 -19.50
N SER A 167 -34.91 -3.39 -18.62
CA SER A 167 -34.80 -3.62 -17.17
C SER A 167 -35.46 -2.50 -16.36
N MET A 168 -35.99 -2.86 -15.19
CA MET A 168 -36.61 -1.94 -14.24
C MET A 168 -36.34 -2.41 -12.81
N PRO A 169 -36.03 -1.51 -11.84
CA PRO A 169 -35.80 -1.92 -10.46
C PRO A 169 -37.03 -2.58 -9.87
N LEU A 170 -36.86 -3.60 -9.03
CA LEU A 170 -37.98 -4.09 -8.22
C LEU A 170 -38.35 -3.05 -7.15
N PRO A 171 -39.66 -2.84 -6.87
CA PRO A 171 -40.06 -2.04 -5.72
C PRO A 171 -39.47 -2.59 -4.43
N LYS A 172 -39.01 -1.73 -3.52
CA LYS A 172 -38.32 -2.11 -2.28
C LYS A 172 -39.14 -3.10 -1.44
N ASP A 173 -40.44 -2.86 -1.32
CA ASP A 173 -41.36 -3.73 -0.57
C ASP A 173 -41.51 -5.13 -1.16
N MET A 174 -41.18 -5.30 -2.44
CA MET A 174 -41.27 -6.57 -3.18
C MET A 174 -39.90 -7.23 -3.37
N ALA A 175 -38.80 -6.51 -3.13
CA ALA A 175 -37.44 -6.99 -3.37
C ALA A 175 -37.11 -8.24 -2.55
N LYS A 176 -37.58 -8.31 -1.28
CA LYS A 176 -37.34 -9.49 -0.42
C LYS A 176 -38.07 -10.75 -0.88
N ASN A 177 -39.23 -10.61 -1.51
CA ASN A 177 -40.08 -11.71 -1.94
C ASN A 177 -40.70 -11.41 -3.32
N PRO A 178 -39.88 -11.40 -4.38
CA PRO A 178 -40.36 -10.97 -5.69
C PRO A 178 -41.32 -12.00 -6.28
N PRO A 179 -42.46 -11.58 -6.88
CA PRO A 179 -43.41 -12.51 -7.50
C PRO A 179 -42.75 -13.35 -8.58
N THR A 180 -42.99 -14.65 -8.64
CA THR A 180 -42.25 -15.50 -9.56
C THR A 180 -42.71 -15.33 -11.02
N PRO A 181 -41.80 -15.03 -11.97
CA PRO A 181 -42.17 -14.83 -13.37
C PRO A 181 -42.78 -16.08 -14.02
N ILE A 182 -43.91 -15.93 -14.73
CA ILE A 182 -44.49 -17.04 -15.53
C ILE A 182 -43.75 -17.19 -16.87
N ASP A 183 -43.39 -16.08 -17.50
CA ASP A 183 -42.60 -16.08 -18.73
C ASP A 183 -41.13 -16.33 -18.35
N PRO A 184 -40.48 -17.42 -18.81
CA PRO A 184 -39.11 -17.75 -18.43
C PRO A 184 -38.07 -16.73 -18.95
N HIS A 185 -38.45 -15.87 -19.91
CA HIS A 185 -37.59 -14.78 -20.39
C HIS A 185 -37.64 -13.53 -19.50
N VAL A 186 -38.56 -13.48 -18.52
CA VAL A 186 -38.56 -12.43 -17.50
C VAL A 186 -37.80 -12.95 -16.30
N VAL A 187 -36.74 -12.25 -15.94
CA VAL A 187 -35.75 -12.72 -14.99
C VAL A 187 -35.49 -11.68 -13.92
N ILE A 188 -35.05 -12.13 -12.76
CA ILE A 188 -34.69 -11.25 -11.64
C ILE A 188 -33.20 -11.40 -11.43
N ASP A 189 -32.49 -10.27 -11.41
CA ASP A 189 -31.05 -10.23 -11.19
C ASP A 189 -30.71 -9.27 -10.06
N LEU A 190 -29.72 -9.65 -9.27
CA LEU A 190 -29.02 -8.74 -8.36
C LEU A 190 -27.97 -7.98 -9.16
N VAL A 191 -28.18 -6.68 -9.30
CA VAL A 191 -27.20 -5.77 -9.87
C VAL A 191 -26.35 -5.24 -8.72
N PRO A 192 -25.03 -5.49 -8.72
CA PRO A 192 -24.15 -5.04 -7.64
C PRO A 192 -24.01 -3.52 -7.65
N GLU A 193 -23.51 -2.97 -6.55
CA GLU A 193 -23.10 -1.58 -6.52
C GLU A 193 -22.10 -1.30 -7.63
N SER A 194 -22.36 -0.24 -8.41
CA SER A 194 -21.63 0.04 -9.64
C SER A 194 -21.42 1.54 -9.82
N ILE A 195 -20.23 1.91 -10.30
CA ILE A 195 -19.89 3.26 -10.73
C ILE A 195 -20.10 3.34 -12.25
N VAL A 196 -20.82 4.37 -12.68
CA VAL A 196 -21.15 4.61 -14.09
C VAL A 196 -20.93 6.07 -14.47
N TYR A 197 -20.47 6.30 -15.69
CA TYR A 197 -20.49 7.62 -16.31
C TYR A 197 -21.89 7.91 -16.84
N VAL A 198 -22.42 9.09 -16.57
CA VAL A 198 -23.79 9.48 -16.93
C VAL A 198 -23.80 10.76 -17.74
N LYS A 199 -24.34 10.68 -18.96
CA LYS A 199 -24.60 11.84 -19.81
C LYS A 199 -26.09 12.09 -19.95
N LYS A 200 -26.53 13.27 -19.53
CA LYS A 200 -27.92 13.73 -19.71
C LYS A 200 -28.18 14.02 -21.18
N TYR A 201 -29.29 13.55 -21.74
CA TYR A 201 -29.71 13.93 -23.09
C TYR A 201 -31.23 14.21 -23.17
N ARG A 202 -31.58 15.46 -23.48
CA ARG A 202 -32.97 15.96 -23.51
C ARG A 202 -33.42 16.21 -24.96
N GLY A 203 -34.70 15.97 -25.27
CA GLY A 203 -35.27 16.38 -26.57
C GLY A 203 -36.54 15.64 -27.01
N ARG A 204 -37.29 16.21 -27.98
CA ARG A 204 -38.54 15.65 -28.53
C ARG A 204 -38.38 14.27 -29.20
N ALA A 205 -37.15 13.87 -29.52
CA ALA A 205 -36.79 12.60 -30.15
C ALA A 205 -35.80 11.77 -29.30
N ALA A 206 -35.66 12.06 -28.00
CA ALA A 206 -34.74 11.38 -27.09
C ALA A 206 -35.15 9.94 -26.71
N ARG A 207 -35.98 9.29 -27.53
CA ARG A 207 -36.42 7.90 -27.30
C ARG A 207 -35.29 6.92 -27.64
N VAL A 208 -35.43 5.70 -27.13
CA VAL A 208 -34.62 4.55 -27.53
C VAL A 208 -34.65 4.40 -29.06
N GLY A 209 -33.49 4.15 -29.67
CA GLY A 209 -33.29 4.08 -31.11
C GLY A 209 -32.14 4.99 -31.59
N PHE A 210 -32.16 5.35 -32.87
CA PHE A 210 -31.06 6.04 -33.56
C PHE A 210 -30.46 7.26 -32.84
N VAL A 211 -31.29 8.10 -32.21
CA VAL A 211 -30.80 9.29 -31.50
C VAL A 211 -29.98 8.87 -30.28
N ALA A 212 -30.48 7.92 -29.48
CA ALA A 212 -29.78 7.43 -28.29
C ALA A 212 -28.46 6.75 -28.68
N GLU A 213 -28.43 5.95 -29.75
CA GLU A 213 -27.20 5.33 -30.26
C GLU A 213 -26.16 6.37 -30.68
N ARG A 214 -26.61 7.43 -31.38
CA ARG A 214 -25.71 8.52 -31.77
C ARG A 214 -25.17 9.27 -30.56
N GLU A 215 -26.00 9.54 -29.55
CA GLU A 215 -25.54 10.21 -28.33
C GLU A 215 -24.60 9.30 -27.51
N ALA A 216 -24.83 7.99 -27.45
CA ALA A 216 -23.91 7.03 -26.84
C ALA A 216 -22.55 6.99 -27.57
N LYS A 217 -22.55 6.95 -28.91
CA LYS A 217 -21.30 6.97 -29.69
C LYS A 217 -20.49 8.24 -29.45
N LYS A 218 -21.16 9.40 -29.40
CA LYS A 218 -20.50 10.66 -29.00
C LYS A 218 -19.99 10.61 -27.57
N PHE A 219 -20.72 9.97 -26.66
CA PHE A 219 -20.31 9.88 -25.26
C PHE A 219 -19.06 9.01 -25.11
N PHE A 220 -18.97 7.86 -25.78
CA PHE A 220 -17.73 7.08 -25.83
C PHE A 220 -16.55 7.89 -26.38
N THR A 221 -16.74 8.70 -27.43
CA THR A 221 -15.71 9.62 -27.92
C THR A 221 -15.35 10.69 -26.89
N THR A 222 -16.31 11.18 -26.10
CA THR A 222 -16.06 12.13 -25.02
C THR A 222 -15.18 11.48 -23.95
N LEU A 223 -15.54 10.29 -23.48
CA LEU A 223 -14.77 9.55 -22.47
C LEU A 223 -13.35 9.25 -22.94
N GLU A 224 -13.17 8.85 -24.20
CA GLU A 224 -11.85 8.64 -24.79
C GLU A 224 -11.01 9.93 -24.86
N HIS A 225 -11.62 11.05 -25.26
CA HIS A 225 -10.94 12.35 -25.30
C HIS A 225 -10.47 12.79 -23.91
N HIS A 226 -11.24 12.47 -22.86
CA HIS A 226 -10.87 12.68 -21.47
C HIS A 226 -9.98 11.57 -20.90
N HIS A 227 -9.58 10.59 -21.73
CA HIS A 227 -8.78 9.43 -21.35
C HIS A 227 -9.39 8.59 -20.21
N GLU A 228 -10.70 8.67 -19.99
CA GLU A 228 -11.37 7.96 -18.90
C GLU A 228 -11.26 6.44 -19.10
N PRO A 229 -11.06 5.65 -18.04
CA PRO A 229 -11.06 4.20 -18.14
C PRO A 229 -12.48 3.66 -18.35
N PHE A 230 -12.66 2.88 -19.42
CA PHE A 230 -13.85 2.07 -19.71
C PHE A 230 -13.46 0.88 -20.58
N HIS A 231 -14.33 -0.14 -20.65
CA HIS A 231 -14.03 -1.42 -21.31
C HIS A 231 -13.85 -1.36 -22.85
N GLY A 232 -14.41 -0.35 -23.52
CA GLY A 232 -14.22 -0.14 -24.95
C GLY A 232 -15.41 0.52 -25.64
N LYS A 233 -15.17 1.09 -26.84
CA LYS A 233 -16.16 1.90 -27.58
C LYS A 233 -17.37 1.12 -28.12
N ASN A 234 -17.22 -0.19 -28.23
CA ASN A 234 -18.24 -1.09 -28.75
C ASN A 234 -18.92 -1.89 -27.64
N ASP A 235 -18.61 -1.56 -26.39
CA ASP A 235 -19.17 -2.24 -25.23
C ASP A 235 -20.60 -1.76 -24.92
N TYR A 236 -21.21 -2.33 -23.90
CA TYR A 236 -22.56 -1.99 -23.47
C TYR A 236 -22.70 -0.53 -23.07
N PHE A 237 -23.80 0.08 -23.52
CA PHE A 237 -24.31 1.34 -23.01
C PHE A 237 -25.78 1.19 -22.61
N TYR A 238 -26.22 2.15 -21.81
CA TYR A 238 -27.52 2.09 -21.15
C TYR A 238 -28.32 3.33 -21.46
N ILE A 239 -29.60 3.15 -21.77
CA ILE A 239 -30.54 4.23 -22.01
C ILE A 239 -31.54 4.22 -20.85
N ALA A 240 -31.39 5.14 -19.89
CA ALA A 240 -32.26 5.26 -18.73
C ALA A 240 -33.38 6.27 -18.99
N GLN A 241 -34.64 5.83 -18.85
CA GLN A 241 -35.83 6.65 -19.13
C GLN A 241 -36.70 6.83 -17.88
N TYR A 242 -36.81 8.06 -17.38
CA TYR A 242 -37.46 8.37 -16.09
C TYR A 242 -38.95 8.72 -16.20
N ASP A 243 -39.43 9.19 -17.36
CA ASP A 243 -40.86 9.52 -17.60
C ASP A 243 -41.60 8.46 -18.46
N SER A 244 -41.18 7.20 -18.38
CA SER A 244 -41.55 6.14 -19.32
C SER A 244 -42.90 5.45 -19.05
N SER A 245 -43.63 5.83 -17.99
CA SER A 245 -44.93 5.22 -17.63
C SER A 245 -46.02 5.33 -18.72
N ARG A 246 -45.77 6.09 -19.79
CA ARG A 246 -46.54 6.09 -21.04
C ARG A 246 -45.62 5.95 -22.27
N ALA A 247 -45.35 4.70 -22.68
CA ALA A 247 -44.90 4.42 -24.04
C ALA A 247 -45.86 5.08 -25.05
N GLY A 248 -45.43 6.15 -25.71
CA GLY A 248 -46.22 6.88 -26.71
C GLY A 248 -46.46 8.38 -26.47
N SER A 249 -46.13 8.92 -25.30
CA SER A 249 -46.25 10.37 -25.02
C SER A 249 -45.23 11.19 -25.84
N SER A 250 -45.67 12.24 -26.54
CA SER A 250 -44.82 13.19 -27.29
C SER A 250 -44.43 14.41 -26.44
N ASP A 251 -44.24 14.22 -25.14
CA ASP A 251 -43.94 15.31 -24.20
C ASP A 251 -42.50 15.84 -24.43
N PRO A 252 -42.31 17.13 -24.73
CA PRO A 252 -40.98 17.75 -24.83
C PRO A 252 -40.17 17.73 -23.52
N LYS A 253 -40.72 17.25 -22.39
CA LYS A 253 -40.08 17.16 -21.07
C LYS A 253 -39.45 15.79 -20.73
N MET A 254 -39.31 14.85 -21.66
CA MET A 254 -38.69 13.54 -21.37
C MET A 254 -37.23 13.70 -20.89
N TYR A 255 -36.97 13.24 -19.67
CA TYR A 255 -35.63 13.17 -19.07
C TYR A 255 -35.05 11.77 -19.30
N ASN A 256 -33.98 11.71 -20.10
CA ASN A 256 -33.26 10.47 -20.39
C ASN A 256 -31.76 10.68 -20.18
N GLU A 257 -31.09 9.57 -19.88
CA GLU A 257 -29.66 9.54 -19.64
C GLU A 257 -29.02 8.39 -20.44
N ILE A 258 -27.79 8.60 -20.90
CA ILE A 258 -26.92 7.52 -21.35
C ILE A 258 -25.99 7.18 -20.21
N TRP A 259 -25.94 5.91 -19.81
CA TRP A 259 -24.91 5.43 -18.89
C TRP A 259 -23.87 4.60 -19.63
N VAL A 260 -22.62 4.68 -19.17
CA VAL A 260 -21.51 3.81 -19.56
C VAL A 260 -20.92 3.23 -18.29
N PHE A 261 -20.76 1.91 -18.22
CA PHE A 261 -20.19 1.25 -17.06
C PHE A 261 -18.73 1.66 -16.87
N ALA A 262 -18.37 2.10 -15.67
CA ALA A 262 -16.99 2.41 -15.30
C ALA A 262 -16.38 1.23 -14.56
N MET A 263 -16.96 0.86 -13.41
CA MET A 263 -16.46 -0.22 -12.56
C MET A 263 -17.46 -0.66 -11.50
N ASN A 264 -17.15 -1.77 -10.84
CA ASN A 264 -17.80 -2.26 -9.64
C ASN A 264 -16.75 -2.77 -8.65
N GLU A 265 -17.19 -3.29 -7.51
CA GLU A 265 -16.31 -3.84 -6.47
C GLU A 265 -15.31 -4.87 -7.02
N ARG A 266 -15.74 -5.79 -7.90
CA ARG A 266 -14.85 -6.81 -8.48
C ARG A 266 -13.68 -6.18 -9.25
N THR A 267 -13.98 -5.21 -10.11
CA THR A 267 -12.93 -4.50 -10.86
C THR A 267 -12.03 -3.71 -9.91
N PHE A 268 -12.60 -3.03 -8.91
CA PHE A 268 -11.84 -2.29 -7.92
C PHE A 268 -10.90 -3.18 -7.11
N LYS A 269 -11.38 -4.33 -6.61
CA LYS A 269 -10.58 -5.31 -5.85
C LYS A 269 -9.50 -5.95 -6.71
N TRP A 270 -9.72 -6.13 -8.01
CA TRP A 270 -8.65 -6.50 -8.94
C TRP A 270 -7.57 -5.42 -9.07
N LEU A 271 -7.94 -4.14 -9.19
CA LEU A 271 -6.98 -3.02 -9.22
C LEU A 271 -6.19 -2.94 -7.91
N GLU A 272 -6.87 -3.08 -6.77
CA GLU A 272 -6.27 -3.08 -5.42
C GLU A 272 -5.30 -4.25 -5.23
N PHE A 273 -5.66 -5.46 -5.65
CA PHE A 273 -4.80 -6.64 -5.56
C PHE A 273 -3.48 -6.44 -6.34
N ASN A 274 -3.54 -5.73 -7.47
CA ASN A 274 -2.39 -5.47 -8.34
C ASN A 274 -1.65 -4.16 -8.02
N ASP A 275 -2.03 -3.44 -6.94
CA ASP A 275 -1.53 -2.13 -6.54
C ASP A 275 -1.68 -1.03 -7.62
N LEU A 276 -2.67 -1.16 -8.50
CA LEU A 276 -2.92 -0.22 -9.61
C LEU A 276 -3.70 1.02 -9.14
N ASN A 277 -4.44 0.91 -8.05
CA ASN A 277 -5.25 2.02 -7.53
C ASN A 277 -4.40 3.15 -6.88
N GLY A 278 -3.17 2.87 -6.43
CA GLY A 278 -2.31 3.85 -5.75
C GLY A 278 -1.91 5.04 -6.62
N HIS A 279 -1.86 4.86 -7.94
CA HIS A 279 -1.61 5.90 -8.94
C HIS A 279 -2.88 6.30 -9.71
N GLY A 280 -4.05 5.81 -9.28
CA GLY A 280 -5.32 6.04 -9.95
C GLY A 280 -5.55 5.22 -11.23
N GLU A 281 -4.67 4.27 -11.56
CA GLU A 281 -4.83 3.48 -12.77
C GLU A 281 -6.13 2.68 -12.77
N GLY A 282 -6.87 2.76 -13.88
CA GLY A 282 -8.17 2.11 -14.02
C GLY A 282 -9.33 2.76 -13.24
N LEU A 283 -9.06 3.76 -12.38
CA LEU A 283 -10.09 4.56 -11.72
C LEU A 283 -10.51 5.75 -12.61
N PRO A 284 -11.81 6.12 -12.65
CA PRO A 284 -12.24 7.39 -13.21
C PRO A 284 -11.34 8.53 -12.71
N HIS A 285 -10.89 9.43 -13.60
CA HIS A 285 -9.83 10.38 -13.27
C HIS A 285 -10.15 11.25 -12.05
N CYS A 286 -11.42 11.64 -11.90
CA CYS A 286 -11.86 12.45 -10.77
C CYS A 286 -11.80 11.72 -9.41
N LEU A 287 -11.49 10.42 -9.41
CA LEU A 287 -11.47 9.55 -8.23
C LEU A 287 -10.05 9.18 -7.76
N HIS A 288 -8.99 9.66 -8.42
CA HIS A 288 -7.59 9.31 -8.11
C HIS A 288 -7.14 9.63 -6.68
N HIS A 289 -7.82 10.57 -6.02
CA HIS A 289 -7.55 10.98 -4.64
C HIS A 289 -8.82 11.01 -3.77
N ASP A 290 -9.84 10.25 -4.17
CA ASP A 290 -11.12 10.22 -3.46
C ASP A 290 -11.22 8.97 -2.57
N ASN A 291 -11.16 9.17 -1.26
CA ASN A 291 -11.24 8.08 -0.28
C ASN A 291 -12.58 7.33 -0.33
N ARG A 292 -13.64 7.89 -0.93
CA ARG A 292 -14.95 7.22 -1.05
C ARG A 292 -14.90 5.99 -1.95
N VAL A 293 -13.94 5.91 -2.88
CA VAL A 293 -13.86 4.85 -3.91
C VAL A 293 -13.69 3.46 -3.30
N GLY A 294 -12.99 3.36 -2.17
CA GLY A 294 -12.72 2.10 -1.48
C GLY A 294 -13.91 1.51 -0.71
N SER A 295 -14.96 2.29 -0.46
CA SER A 295 -16.14 1.84 0.27
C SER A 295 -17.18 1.26 -0.70
N TRP A 296 -17.52 -0.02 -0.52
CA TRP A 296 -18.44 -0.77 -1.38
C TRP A 296 -19.53 -1.44 -0.56
N HIS A 297 -20.78 -1.00 -0.69
CA HIS A 297 -21.85 -1.51 0.16
C HIS A 297 -22.57 -2.71 -0.46
N LYS A 298 -22.54 -3.84 0.27
CA LYS A 298 -23.25 -5.06 -0.12
C LYS A 298 -24.72 -5.02 0.31
N MET A 299 -25.61 -5.56 -0.53
CA MET A 299 -26.98 -5.85 -0.10
C MET A 299 -26.91 -6.92 1.00
N ASN A 300 -27.68 -6.76 2.08
CA ASN A 300 -27.69 -7.74 3.15
C ASN A 300 -28.12 -9.11 2.60
N GLN A 301 -27.41 -10.16 2.98
CA GLN A 301 -27.67 -11.53 2.52
C GLN A 301 -29.13 -11.96 2.74
N GLU A 302 -29.73 -11.56 3.87
CA GLU A 302 -31.12 -11.89 4.22
C GLU A 302 -32.16 -11.22 3.31
N ASP A 303 -31.76 -10.15 2.60
CA ASP A 303 -32.61 -9.42 1.67
C ASP A 303 -32.49 -9.94 0.23
N ILE A 304 -31.59 -10.90 -0.03
CA ILE A 304 -31.34 -11.48 -1.36
C ILE A 304 -32.16 -12.77 -1.53
N PRO A 305 -33.19 -12.80 -2.39
CA PRO A 305 -34.03 -13.97 -2.63
C PRO A 305 -33.33 -14.94 -3.59
N VAL A 306 -32.46 -15.81 -3.07
CA VAL A 306 -31.64 -16.76 -3.84
C VAL A 306 -32.47 -17.59 -4.84
N GLU A 307 -33.64 -18.08 -4.44
CA GLU A 307 -34.52 -18.87 -5.31
C GLU A 307 -35.09 -18.06 -6.49
N ALA A 308 -35.22 -16.74 -6.34
CA ALA A 308 -35.69 -15.87 -7.41
C ALA A 308 -34.58 -15.58 -8.44
N LEU A 309 -33.30 -15.68 -8.04
CA LEU A 309 -32.14 -15.57 -8.93
C LEU A 309 -31.93 -16.86 -9.74
N ALA A 310 -32.36 -18.01 -9.25
CA ALA A 310 -32.31 -19.27 -9.99
C ALA A 310 -33.20 -19.21 -11.25
N ARG A 311 -32.62 -19.49 -12.43
CA ARG A 311 -33.36 -19.39 -13.70
C ARG A 311 -34.29 -20.59 -13.88
N ARG A 312 -35.48 -20.33 -14.42
CA ARG A 312 -36.47 -21.37 -14.82
C ARG A 312 -36.22 -21.99 -16.18
N GLN A 313 -35.36 -21.35 -16.95
CA GLN A 313 -34.88 -21.85 -18.22
C GLN A 313 -33.56 -21.13 -18.45
N CYS A 314 -32.55 -21.86 -18.94
CA CYS A 314 -31.33 -21.22 -19.38
C CYS A 314 -31.64 -20.28 -20.56
N SER A 315 -31.02 -19.11 -20.60
CA SER A 315 -31.11 -18.23 -21.77
C SER A 315 -30.48 -18.96 -22.96
N GLU A 316 -31.00 -18.73 -24.17
CA GLU A 316 -30.37 -19.18 -25.42
C GLU A 316 -29.64 -18.00 -26.12
N THR A 317 -29.74 -16.80 -25.55
CA THR A 317 -29.34 -15.53 -26.19
C THR A 317 -28.12 -14.87 -25.55
N PHE A 318 -27.55 -15.48 -24.49
CA PHE A 318 -26.44 -14.94 -23.69
C PHE A 318 -25.07 -14.95 -24.40
N CYS A 319 -25.01 -15.50 -25.60
CA CYS A 319 -23.76 -15.74 -26.30
C CYS A 319 -23.91 -15.49 -27.81
N GLU A 320 -24.88 -14.66 -28.22
CA GLU A 320 -25.14 -14.40 -29.64
C GLU A 320 -24.06 -13.53 -30.33
N ALA A 321 -23.17 -12.89 -29.56
CA ALA A 321 -22.28 -11.84 -30.07
C ALA A 321 -20.76 -11.94 -29.78
N PRO A 322 -20.20 -12.94 -29.09
CA PRO A 322 -18.78 -13.28 -29.26
C PRO A 322 -18.59 -14.21 -30.46
N LYS A 323 -17.59 -13.95 -31.32
CA LYS A 323 -17.19 -14.81 -32.46
C LYS A 323 -16.96 -16.28 -32.12
N LYS A 324 -16.83 -16.61 -30.83
CA LYS A 324 -16.41 -17.89 -30.29
C LYS A 324 -17.16 -18.23 -29.01
N CYS A 325 -18.49 -18.35 -29.06
CA CYS A 325 -19.21 -19.00 -27.97
C CYS A 325 -19.09 -20.52 -28.03
N PRO A 326 -18.86 -21.21 -26.90
CA PRO A 326 -18.86 -22.65 -26.84
C PRO A 326 -20.22 -23.21 -27.28
N LYS A 327 -20.18 -24.17 -28.20
CA LYS A 327 -21.32 -24.94 -28.65
C LYS A 327 -21.46 -26.16 -27.77
N TYR A 328 -22.69 -26.43 -27.37
CA TYR A 328 -23.05 -27.61 -26.62
C TYR A 328 -24.35 -28.23 -27.14
N SER A 329 -24.63 -29.45 -26.73
CA SER A 329 -25.96 -30.05 -26.85
C SER A 329 -26.53 -30.32 -25.46
N ALA A 330 -27.76 -29.91 -25.20
CA ALA A 330 -28.42 -30.09 -23.91
C ALA A 330 -29.56 -31.11 -24.00
N LYS A 331 -29.74 -31.91 -22.93
CA LYS A 331 -30.86 -32.85 -22.77
C LYS A 331 -31.41 -32.76 -21.35
N ALA A 332 -32.70 -33.05 -21.19
CA ALA A 332 -33.30 -33.17 -19.86
C ALA A 332 -32.69 -34.36 -19.10
N VAL A 333 -32.54 -34.21 -17.78
CA VAL A 333 -32.06 -35.29 -16.91
C VAL A 333 -33.25 -36.18 -16.51
N LYS A 334 -33.17 -37.46 -16.84
CA LYS A 334 -34.25 -38.44 -16.55
C LYS A 334 -34.47 -38.55 -15.04
N GLU A 335 -35.74 -38.55 -14.60
CA GLU A 335 -36.15 -38.69 -13.19
C GLU A 335 -35.81 -37.52 -12.26
N VAL A 336 -35.27 -36.41 -12.79
CA VAL A 336 -35.11 -35.16 -12.05
C VAL A 336 -36.33 -34.28 -12.33
N ASP A 337 -37.14 -33.98 -11.30
CA ASP A 337 -38.31 -33.10 -11.38
C ASP A 337 -37.90 -31.61 -11.30
N ASP A 338 -36.93 -31.23 -12.12
CA ASP A 338 -36.47 -29.86 -12.31
C ASP A 338 -35.95 -29.70 -13.74
N GLU A 339 -36.81 -29.22 -14.64
CA GLU A 339 -36.51 -29.04 -16.07
C GLU A 339 -35.37 -28.05 -16.35
N THR A 340 -34.93 -27.31 -15.33
CA THR A 340 -33.81 -26.37 -15.41
C THR A 340 -32.46 -27.05 -15.24
N ILE A 341 -32.43 -28.28 -14.71
CA ILE A 341 -31.23 -29.11 -14.62
C ILE A 341 -31.13 -29.89 -15.92
N GLN A 342 -30.06 -29.64 -16.67
CA GLN A 342 -29.82 -30.26 -17.96
C GLN A 342 -28.50 -30.99 -17.93
N ILE A 343 -28.40 -32.09 -18.67
CA ILE A 343 -27.09 -32.65 -19.01
C ILE A 343 -26.63 -32.00 -20.32
N ARG A 344 -25.47 -31.36 -20.29
CA ARG A 344 -24.87 -30.65 -21.42
C ARG A 344 -23.62 -31.34 -21.89
N GLU A 345 -23.53 -31.57 -23.19
CA GLU A 345 -22.36 -32.10 -23.85
C GLU A 345 -21.66 -30.98 -24.66
N GLU A 346 -20.53 -30.48 -24.16
CA GLU A 346 -19.68 -29.48 -24.83
C GLU A 346 -19.10 -30.04 -26.14
N LYS A 347 -19.01 -29.21 -27.18
CA LYS A 347 -18.59 -29.64 -28.52
C LYS A 347 -17.30 -28.98 -28.98
N ASP A 348 -17.09 -27.72 -28.64
CA ASP A 348 -15.94 -26.93 -29.10
C ASP A 348 -15.46 -25.90 -28.07
N LEU A 349 -15.67 -26.16 -26.77
CA LEU A 349 -15.05 -25.38 -25.70
C LEU A 349 -13.53 -25.53 -25.75
N LYS A 350 -12.83 -24.40 -25.68
CA LYS A 350 -11.40 -24.26 -25.44
C LYS A 350 -11.24 -23.43 -24.18
N ALA A 351 -10.59 -23.96 -23.14
CA ALA A 351 -10.30 -23.21 -21.94
C ALA A 351 -8.78 -23.02 -21.75
N VAL A 352 -8.40 -21.85 -21.25
CA VAL A 352 -7.08 -21.60 -20.67
C VAL A 352 -7.29 -21.22 -19.22
N GLY A 353 -6.60 -21.88 -18.30
CA GLY A 353 -6.83 -21.68 -16.88
C GLY A 353 -5.57 -21.53 -16.05
N VAL A 354 -5.70 -20.89 -14.90
CA VAL A 354 -4.66 -20.69 -13.89
C VAL A 354 -5.13 -21.33 -12.60
N VAL A 355 -4.20 -21.94 -11.87
CA VAL A 355 -4.42 -22.40 -10.48
C VAL A 355 -3.87 -21.31 -9.56
N PRO A 356 -4.71 -20.41 -9.03
CA PRO A 356 -4.24 -19.32 -8.18
C PRO A 356 -3.77 -19.81 -6.80
N LEU A 357 -2.77 -19.12 -6.25
CA LEU A 357 -2.17 -19.38 -4.94
C LEU A 357 -3.02 -18.76 -3.82
N THR A 358 -4.18 -19.34 -3.55
CA THR A 358 -5.13 -18.85 -2.53
C THR A 358 -6.10 -19.93 -2.06
N CYS A 359 -6.55 -19.82 -0.82
CA CYS A 359 -7.66 -20.60 -0.25
C CYS A 359 -9.03 -19.94 -0.41
N ASN A 360 -9.10 -18.70 -0.91
CA ASN A 360 -10.32 -17.89 -0.93
C ASN A 360 -10.90 -17.70 -2.33
N PHE A 361 -12.22 -17.85 -2.43
CA PHE A 361 -12.96 -17.81 -3.69
C PHE A 361 -12.89 -16.45 -4.40
N ASP A 362 -12.94 -15.35 -3.65
CA ASP A 362 -12.88 -13.99 -4.19
C ASP A 362 -11.49 -13.65 -4.73
N THR A 363 -10.44 -14.00 -3.99
CA THR A 363 -9.04 -13.80 -4.41
C THR A 363 -8.68 -14.62 -5.64
N ALA A 364 -9.24 -15.83 -5.78
CA ALA A 364 -8.95 -16.71 -6.91
C ALA A 364 -9.12 -15.97 -8.25
N MET A 365 -10.17 -15.16 -8.35
CA MET A 365 -10.47 -14.37 -9.55
C MET A 365 -9.51 -13.17 -9.73
N HIS A 366 -9.19 -12.45 -8.64
CA HIS A 366 -8.28 -11.30 -8.70
C HIS A 366 -6.85 -11.71 -9.11
N SER A 367 -6.36 -12.79 -8.52
CA SER A 367 -5.01 -13.31 -8.74
C SER A 367 -4.83 -13.97 -10.11
N SER A 368 -5.91 -14.50 -10.70
CA SER A 368 -5.84 -15.20 -11.99
C SER A 368 -5.95 -14.29 -13.20
N THR A 369 -6.62 -13.14 -13.07
CA THR A 369 -6.93 -12.27 -14.23
C THR A 369 -5.67 -11.71 -14.89
N GLY A 370 -4.66 -11.27 -14.12
CA GLY A 370 -3.40 -10.75 -14.67
C GLY A 370 -2.65 -11.77 -15.53
N PRO A 371 -2.29 -12.95 -15.00
CA PRO A 371 -1.65 -14.03 -15.76
C PRO A 371 -2.45 -14.48 -16.99
N LEU A 372 -3.78 -14.56 -16.90
CA LEU A 372 -4.64 -14.90 -18.05
C LEU A 372 -4.59 -13.81 -19.13
N MET A 373 -4.62 -12.53 -18.76
CA MET A 373 -4.49 -11.41 -19.69
C MET A 373 -3.11 -11.38 -20.36
N GLN A 374 -2.04 -11.67 -19.62
CA GLN A 374 -0.69 -11.79 -20.17
C GLN A 374 -0.64 -12.89 -21.24
N TYR A 375 -1.20 -14.06 -20.96
CA TYR A 375 -1.28 -15.15 -21.93
C TYR A 375 -2.04 -14.75 -23.21
N LEU A 376 -3.19 -14.07 -23.08
CA LEU A 376 -3.95 -13.59 -24.23
C LEU A 376 -3.12 -12.63 -25.09
N ASN A 377 -2.38 -11.71 -24.46
CA ASN A 377 -1.50 -10.77 -25.14
C ASN A 377 -0.35 -11.48 -25.86
N GLU A 378 0.32 -12.43 -25.19
CA GLU A 378 1.46 -13.18 -25.76
C GLU A 378 1.04 -14.10 -26.91
N THR A 379 -0.16 -14.68 -26.83
CA THR A 379 -0.70 -15.57 -27.87
C THR A 379 -1.47 -14.85 -28.96
N GLY A 380 -1.65 -13.53 -28.84
CA GLY A 380 -2.41 -12.71 -29.80
C GLY A 380 -3.91 -13.05 -29.84
N VAL A 381 -4.45 -13.72 -28.82
CA VAL A 381 -5.88 -14.00 -28.72
C VAL A 381 -6.58 -12.75 -28.20
N PRO A 382 -7.49 -12.11 -28.97
CA PRO A 382 -8.11 -10.89 -28.52
C PRO A 382 -9.08 -11.17 -27.37
N LEU A 383 -9.14 -10.27 -26.38
CA LEU A 383 -10.06 -10.42 -25.24
C LEU A 383 -11.52 -10.57 -25.67
N SER A 384 -11.91 -10.00 -26.82
CA SER A 384 -13.24 -10.16 -27.41
C SER A 384 -13.60 -11.60 -27.79
N ASP A 385 -12.61 -12.49 -27.92
CA ASP A 385 -12.84 -13.91 -28.18
C ASP A 385 -13.21 -14.68 -26.90
N VAL A 386 -12.89 -14.14 -25.71
CA VAL A 386 -13.24 -14.74 -24.42
C VAL A 386 -14.75 -14.60 -24.20
N ALA A 387 -15.45 -15.72 -24.20
CA ALA A 387 -16.90 -15.78 -24.06
C ALA A 387 -17.34 -15.92 -22.59
N ALA A 388 -16.52 -16.56 -21.76
CA ALA A 388 -16.83 -16.84 -20.37
C ALA A 388 -15.60 -16.79 -19.45
N THR A 389 -15.82 -16.38 -18.20
CA THR A 389 -14.89 -16.66 -17.10
C THR A 389 -15.45 -17.81 -16.29
N MET A 390 -14.63 -18.83 -16.02
CA MET A 390 -15.03 -20.03 -15.29
C MET A 390 -14.20 -20.14 -14.01
N THR A 391 -14.77 -20.58 -12.91
CA THR A 391 -14.07 -20.81 -11.64
C THR A 391 -14.50 -22.17 -11.10
N ALA A 392 -13.62 -23.16 -11.24
CA ALA A 392 -13.77 -24.44 -10.58
C ALA A 392 -13.43 -24.29 -9.10
N VAL A 393 -14.32 -24.77 -8.25
CA VAL A 393 -14.13 -24.89 -6.81
C VAL A 393 -13.96 -26.35 -6.48
N VAL A 394 -12.83 -26.68 -5.87
CA VAL A 394 -12.39 -28.06 -5.64
C VAL A 394 -12.20 -28.28 -4.15
N GLU A 395 -12.81 -29.33 -3.61
CA GLU A 395 -12.56 -29.82 -2.26
C GLU A 395 -11.20 -30.52 -2.20
N LYS A 396 -10.37 -30.18 -1.21
CA LYS A 396 -9.06 -30.83 -1.03
C LYS A 396 -9.23 -32.33 -0.76
N ARG A 397 -8.37 -33.12 -1.38
CA ARG A 397 -8.17 -34.53 -1.06
C ARG A 397 -7.00 -34.68 -0.06
N ASP A 398 -7.34 -34.90 1.21
CA ASP A 398 -6.36 -35.07 2.30
C ASP A 398 -5.37 -36.22 2.05
N ASP A 399 -5.79 -37.25 1.31
CA ASP A 399 -4.95 -38.39 0.92
C ASP A 399 -3.87 -38.02 -0.11
N GLU A 400 -4.07 -36.93 -0.86
CA GLU A 400 -3.16 -36.46 -1.90
C GLU A 400 -2.24 -35.34 -1.38
N ASP A 401 -2.85 -34.31 -0.77
CA ASP A 401 -2.18 -33.06 -0.37
C ASP A 401 -1.90 -32.96 1.13
N GLY A 402 -2.38 -33.91 1.94
CA GLY A 402 -2.28 -33.85 3.40
C GLY A 402 -3.36 -32.98 4.04
N LYS A 403 -3.40 -33.01 5.38
CA LYS A 403 -4.45 -32.33 6.16
C LYS A 403 -4.21 -30.83 6.35
N GLU A 404 -2.96 -30.40 6.27
CA GLU A 404 -2.57 -29.00 6.48
C GLU A 404 -2.86 -28.14 5.24
N GLY A 405 -2.89 -26.82 5.43
CA GLY A 405 -3.15 -25.84 4.38
C GLY A 405 -4.60 -25.77 3.89
N CYS A 406 -4.83 -25.10 2.75
CA CYS A 406 -6.16 -24.83 2.22
C CYS A 406 -7.09 -26.06 2.25
N GLY A 407 -8.34 -25.86 2.68
CA GLY A 407 -9.39 -26.88 2.56
C GLY A 407 -9.96 -26.98 1.13
N LYS A 408 -9.83 -25.91 0.35
CA LYS A 408 -10.32 -25.83 -1.03
C LYS A 408 -9.28 -25.24 -1.96
N PHE A 409 -9.31 -25.69 -3.21
CA PHE A 409 -8.50 -25.16 -4.29
C PHE A 409 -9.39 -24.60 -5.39
N TYR A 410 -8.83 -23.70 -6.18
CA TYR A 410 -9.54 -23.05 -7.27
C TYR A 410 -8.77 -23.24 -8.57
N LYS A 411 -9.52 -23.23 -9.67
CA LYS A 411 -8.95 -23.11 -11.00
C LYS A 411 -9.81 -22.15 -11.80
N VAL A 412 -9.22 -21.06 -12.28
CA VAL A 412 -9.93 -19.99 -12.97
C VAL A 412 -9.57 -20.04 -14.44
N TYR A 413 -10.56 -19.99 -15.32
CA TYR A 413 -10.40 -20.15 -16.76
C TYR A 413 -11.01 -19.00 -17.56
N PHE A 414 -10.41 -18.72 -18.71
CA PHE A 414 -11.09 -18.07 -19.83
C PHE A 414 -11.54 -19.12 -20.83
N GLY A 415 -12.86 -19.17 -21.06
CA GLY A 415 -13.52 -20.07 -21.98
C GLY A 415 -13.82 -19.39 -23.32
N MET A 416 -13.50 -20.08 -24.41
CA MET A 416 -13.71 -19.67 -25.80
C MET A 416 -14.27 -20.84 -26.61
N GLY A 417 -15.03 -20.55 -27.65
CA GLY A 417 -15.52 -21.52 -28.63
C GLY A 417 -14.54 -21.74 -29.80
N GLY A 418 -14.79 -22.78 -30.58
CA GLY A 418 -13.98 -23.12 -31.76
C GLY A 418 -12.78 -24.03 -31.48
N GLY A 419 -12.74 -24.72 -30.34
CA GLY A 419 -11.81 -25.82 -30.09
C GLY A 419 -12.05 -27.01 -31.04
N SER A 420 -10.98 -27.64 -31.54
CA SER A 420 -11.06 -28.70 -32.55
C SER A 420 -11.29 -30.12 -31.99
N GLY A 421 -11.55 -30.26 -30.68
CA GLY A 421 -11.95 -31.51 -30.06
C GLY A 421 -10.78 -32.38 -29.58
N LYS A 422 -10.48 -32.25 -28.29
CA LYS A 422 -10.25 -33.27 -27.26
C LYS A 422 -10.08 -32.50 -25.92
N PRO A 423 -10.55 -33.01 -24.77
CA PRO A 423 -10.36 -32.37 -23.45
C PRO A 423 -8.89 -32.11 -23.08
N GLU A 424 -7.97 -32.81 -23.75
CA GLU A 424 -6.52 -32.72 -23.60
C GLU A 424 -5.91 -31.36 -24.03
N ASP A 425 -6.71 -30.47 -24.64
CA ASP A 425 -6.30 -29.11 -25.06
C ASP A 425 -6.60 -28.01 -24.00
N ASP A 426 -7.09 -28.37 -22.81
CA ASP A 426 -7.24 -27.43 -21.69
C ASP A 426 -5.87 -27.04 -21.13
N TYR A 427 -5.34 -25.90 -21.60
CA TYR A 427 -4.06 -25.39 -21.14
C TYR A 427 -4.19 -24.84 -19.73
N THR A 428 -3.62 -25.55 -18.76
CA THR A 428 -3.42 -25.00 -17.42
C THR A 428 -2.10 -24.26 -17.40
N LEU A 429 -2.16 -22.94 -17.37
CA LEU A 429 -1.02 -22.08 -17.05
C LEU A 429 -0.65 -22.34 -15.59
N SER A 430 0.53 -22.87 -15.38
CA SER A 430 1.10 -22.90 -14.04
C SER A 430 1.73 -21.54 -13.74
N LEU A 431 1.43 -20.99 -12.57
CA LEU A 431 2.11 -19.81 -12.05
C LEU A 431 3.55 -20.21 -11.72
N ASN A 432 4.46 -20.01 -12.66
CA ASN A 432 5.89 -20.22 -12.48
C ASN A 432 6.23 -21.61 -11.87
N GLU A 433 6.21 -22.66 -12.71
CA GLU A 433 6.43 -24.07 -12.28
C GLU A 433 7.70 -24.31 -11.47
N ASP A 434 8.69 -23.43 -11.64
CA ASP A 434 9.95 -23.51 -10.91
C ASP A 434 9.79 -23.07 -9.44
N LEU A 435 8.83 -22.19 -9.14
CA LEU A 435 8.58 -21.66 -7.79
C LEU A 435 7.40 -22.32 -7.09
N PHE A 436 6.32 -22.62 -7.82
CA PHE A 436 5.09 -23.16 -7.24
C PHE A 436 4.59 -24.37 -8.00
N LYS A 437 3.91 -25.27 -7.28
CA LYS A 437 3.33 -26.50 -7.84
C LYS A 437 1.84 -26.48 -7.62
N ALA A 438 1.07 -26.78 -8.67
CA ALA A 438 -0.34 -27.04 -8.51
C ALA A 438 -0.56 -28.19 -7.49
N PRO A 439 -1.53 -28.07 -6.58
CA PRO A 439 -1.87 -29.13 -5.62
C PRO A 439 -2.15 -30.45 -6.36
N LYS A 440 -1.78 -31.57 -5.74
CA LYS A 440 -1.96 -32.90 -6.35
C LYS A 440 -3.42 -33.22 -6.57
N THR A 441 -4.32 -32.74 -5.69
CA THR A 441 -5.79 -32.84 -5.86
C THR A 441 -6.20 -32.39 -7.27
N ILE A 442 -5.67 -31.27 -7.79
CA ILE A 442 -6.01 -30.74 -9.12
C ILE A 442 -5.63 -31.70 -10.25
N LYS A 443 -4.53 -32.45 -10.11
CA LYS A 443 -4.09 -33.42 -11.12
C LYS A 443 -4.95 -34.69 -11.07
N VAL A 444 -5.18 -35.21 -9.87
CA VAL A 444 -5.92 -36.47 -9.70
C VAL A 444 -7.43 -36.35 -9.88
N LEU A 445 -7.98 -35.13 -9.90
CA LEU A 445 -9.37 -34.89 -10.29
C LEU A 445 -9.73 -35.54 -11.63
N HIS A 446 -8.75 -35.62 -12.56
CA HIS A 446 -8.94 -36.12 -13.93
C HIS A 446 -7.93 -37.20 -14.40
N ASP A 447 -6.98 -37.67 -13.56
CA ASP A 447 -5.83 -38.52 -13.98
C ASP A 447 -6.14 -40.00 -14.34
N GLY A 448 -7.39 -40.43 -14.44
CA GLY A 448 -7.70 -41.87 -14.54
C GLY A 448 -8.74 -42.25 -15.58
N ASN A 449 -8.58 -41.92 -16.88
CA ASN A 449 -9.64 -42.09 -17.91
C ASN A 449 -10.94 -41.28 -17.64
N ALA A 450 -11.08 -40.73 -16.43
CA ALA A 450 -12.02 -39.73 -15.97
C ALA A 450 -11.60 -38.32 -16.40
N ALA A 451 -11.25 -38.14 -17.67
CA ALA A 451 -11.55 -36.84 -18.25
C ALA A 451 -13.06 -36.72 -18.05
N GLY A 452 -13.49 -35.91 -17.06
CA GLY A 452 -14.88 -35.53 -16.91
C GLY A 452 -15.32 -35.24 -18.32
N GLY A 453 -16.20 -36.09 -18.85
CA GLY A 453 -16.44 -36.09 -20.28
C GLY A 453 -16.88 -34.68 -20.68
N ASN A 454 -17.15 -34.43 -21.94
CA ASN A 454 -17.79 -33.17 -22.30
C ASN A 454 -19.19 -32.99 -21.65
N ASN A 455 -19.64 -33.91 -20.77
CA ASN A 455 -20.93 -33.97 -20.13
C ASN A 455 -20.92 -33.36 -18.73
N PHE A 456 -21.72 -32.31 -18.53
CA PHE A 456 -21.92 -31.64 -17.26
C PHE A 456 -23.40 -31.63 -16.91
N TYR A 457 -23.73 -31.81 -15.63
CA TYR A 457 -25.03 -31.37 -15.12
C TYR A 457 -24.97 -29.86 -14.89
N THR A 458 -25.79 -29.13 -15.64
CA THR A 458 -25.80 -27.67 -15.66
C THR A 458 -27.08 -27.13 -15.05
N LYS A 459 -26.93 -26.12 -14.19
CA LYS A 459 -28.02 -25.30 -13.64
C LYS A 459 -27.71 -23.82 -13.86
N CYS A 460 -28.65 -23.08 -14.45
CA CYS A 460 -28.48 -21.67 -14.76
C CYS A 460 -29.04 -20.75 -13.65
N PHE A 461 -28.36 -19.65 -13.38
CA PHE A 461 -28.78 -18.63 -12.42
C PHE A 461 -28.41 -17.22 -12.90
N GLY A 462 -29.08 -16.20 -12.36
CA GLY A 462 -28.86 -14.78 -12.66
C GLY A 462 -27.95 -14.08 -11.65
N GLY A 463 -27.74 -12.78 -11.84
CA GLY A 463 -26.97 -11.92 -10.94
C GLY A 463 -25.45 -11.96 -11.15
N ASN A 464 -24.69 -11.50 -10.14
CA ASN A 464 -23.23 -11.45 -10.17
C ASN A 464 -22.65 -12.51 -9.21
N ALA A 465 -22.05 -13.57 -9.75
CA ALA A 465 -21.59 -14.71 -8.96
C ALA A 465 -20.46 -14.36 -7.97
N TYR A 466 -19.57 -13.44 -8.35
CA TYR A 466 -18.53 -12.93 -7.45
C TYR A 466 -19.11 -12.15 -6.27
N TYR A 467 -20.09 -11.30 -6.53
CA TYR A 467 -20.72 -10.45 -5.52
C TYR A 467 -21.56 -11.26 -4.52
N GLU A 468 -22.01 -12.44 -4.95
CA GLU A 468 -23.02 -13.21 -4.22
C GLU A 468 -22.67 -14.72 -4.17
N PRO A 469 -21.62 -15.09 -3.41
CA PRO A 469 -21.14 -16.47 -3.28
C PRO A 469 -22.14 -17.40 -2.60
N THR A 470 -23.06 -16.87 -1.78
CA THR A 470 -24.12 -17.68 -1.16
C THR A 470 -25.12 -18.20 -2.20
N THR A 471 -25.43 -17.41 -3.22
CA THR A 471 -26.27 -17.89 -4.35
C THR A 471 -25.56 -19.00 -5.12
N VAL A 472 -24.25 -18.91 -5.30
CA VAL A 472 -23.44 -19.97 -5.91
C VAL A 472 -23.57 -21.26 -5.11
N THR A 473 -23.25 -21.24 -3.81
CA THR A 473 -23.24 -22.44 -2.96
C THR A 473 -24.62 -23.05 -2.79
N THR A 474 -25.65 -22.22 -2.59
CA THR A 474 -27.04 -22.67 -2.45
C THR A 474 -27.54 -23.30 -3.75
N THR A 475 -27.25 -22.70 -4.91
CA THR A 475 -27.63 -23.26 -6.22
C THR A 475 -26.91 -24.58 -6.49
N SER A 476 -25.61 -24.66 -6.20
CA SER A 476 -24.83 -25.91 -6.32
C SER A 476 -25.39 -27.01 -5.42
N LYS A 477 -25.64 -26.70 -4.15
CA LYS A 477 -26.21 -27.66 -3.18
C LYS A 477 -27.57 -28.17 -3.63
N MET A 478 -28.49 -27.28 -3.98
CA MET A 478 -29.80 -27.67 -4.47
C MET A 478 -29.72 -28.56 -5.72
N THR A 479 -28.74 -28.32 -6.59
CA THR A 479 -28.54 -29.11 -7.81
C THR A 479 -28.00 -30.51 -7.48
N MET A 480 -26.95 -30.60 -6.65
CA MET A 480 -26.38 -31.87 -6.19
C MET A 480 -27.40 -32.70 -5.40
N ASP A 481 -28.18 -32.08 -4.50
CA ASP A 481 -29.23 -32.75 -3.73
C ASP A 481 -30.27 -33.41 -4.64
N LYS A 482 -30.74 -32.70 -5.68
CA LYS A 482 -31.71 -33.24 -6.65
C LYS A 482 -31.14 -34.38 -7.50
N LEU A 483 -29.88 -34.26 -7.90
CA LEU A 483 -29.18 -35.31 -8.65
C LEU A 483 -29.01 -36.57 -7.79
N ARG A 484 -28.68 -36.39 -6.50
CA ARG A 484 -28.56 -37.48 -5.52
C ARG A 484 -29.90 -38.17 -5.26
N ASP A 485 -30.98 -37.41 -5.08
CA ASP A 485 -32.34 -37.95 -4.94
C ASP A 485 -32.75 -38.79 -6.16
N ALA A 486 -32.33 -38.36 -7.36
CA ALA A 486 -32.52 -39.07 -8.62
C ALA A 486 -31.47 -40.15 -8.92
N LYS A 487 -30.56 -40.43 -7.96
CA LYS A 487 -29.48 -41.42 -8.04
C LYS A 487 -28.60 -41.27 -9.29
N LYS A 488 -28.25 -40.04 -9.63
CA LYS A 488 -27.32 -39.72 -10.70
C LYS A 488 -25.90 -39.74 -10.14
N CYS A 489 -24.98 -40.35 -10.87
CA CYS A 489 -23.56 -40.33 -10.55
C CYS A 489 -22.93 -39.05 -11.10
N MET A 490 -22.13 -38.39 -10.27
CA MET A 490 -21.49 -37.10 -10.52
C MET A 490 -20.21 -37.01 -9.70
N LEU A 491 -19.30 -36.12 -10.06
CA LEU A 491 -18.11 -35.89 -9.26
C LEU A 491 -18.43 -34.86 -8.17
N GLU A 492 -18.71 -35.35 -6.97
CA GLU A 492 -19.19 -34.54 -5.83
C GLU A 492 -18.05 -33.87 -5.04
N ASP A 493 -16.81 -33.82 -5.54
CA ASP A 493 -15.68 -33.13 -4.90
C ASP A 493 -15.39 -31.76 -5.53
N HIS A 494 -16.10 -31.38 -6.59
CA HIS A 494 -15.95 -30.07 -7.21
C HIS A 494 -17.20 -29.63 -7.99
N PHE A 495 -17.28 -28.33 -8.27
CA PHE A 495 -18.18 -27.78 -9.28
C PHE A 495 -17.56 -26.54 -9.92
N THR A 496 -18.03 -26.15 -11.09
CA THR A 496 -17.55 -24.97 -11.81
C THR A 496 -18.63 -23.91 -11.91
N VAL A 497 -18.30 -22.68 -11.49
CA VAL A 497 -19.11 -21.49 -11.75
C VAL A 497 -18.69 -20.91 -13.10
N ILE A 498 -19.63 -20.68 -13.99
CA ILE A 498 -19.36 -20.06 -15.29
C ILE A 498 -20.12 -18.75 -15.36
N GLU A 499 -19.42 -17.64 -15.59
CA GLU A 499 -20.00 -16.33 -15.84
C GLU A 499 -19.80 -15.96 -17.31
N TYR A 500 -20.90 -15.72 -18.02
CA TYR A 500 -20.85 -15.23 -19.40
C TYR A 500 -20.99 -13.71 -19.46
N HIS A 501 -20.44 -13.12 -20.52
CA HIS A 501 -20.34 -11.68 -20.78
C HIS A 501 -19.32 -10.94 -19.91
N SER A 502 -18.93 -9.75 -20.38
CA SER A 502 -18.12 -8.79 -19.64
C SER A 502 -18.84 -8.26 -18.40
N GLN A 503 -18.06 -7.78 -17.42
CA GLN A 503 -18.59 -7.13 -16.20
C GLN A 503 -19.46 -5.90 -16.50
N SER A 504 -19.23 -5.27 -17.64
CA SER A 504 -19.98 -4.13 -18.13
C SER A 504 -21.40 -4.46 -18.59
N ARG A 505 -21.84 -5.73 -18.58
CA ARG A 505 -23.26 -6.12 -18.72
C ARG A 505 -23.91 -6.17 -17.33
N LEU A 506 -24.73 -5.17 -17.00
CA LEU A 506 -25.36 -5.05 -15.68
C LEU A 506 -26.62 -5.92 -15.55
N PHE A 507 -27.40 -6.08 -16.62
CA PHE A 507 -28.71 -6.72 -16.57
C PHE A 507 -28.77 -8.02 -17.37
N ASP A 508 -29.62 -8.95 -16.94
CA ASP A 508 -29.76 -10.28 -17.54
C ASP A 508 -28.41 -10.98 -17.68
N ARG A 509 -27.63 -10.94 -16.59
CA ARG A 509 -26.38 -11.70 -16.47
C ARG A 509 -26.70 -13.17 -16.43
N PHE A 510 -25.90 -13.95 -17.13
CA PHE A 510 -26.14 -15.37 -17.31
C PHE A 510 -24.97 -16.14 -16.74
N ASN A 511 -25.26 -16.93 -15.71
CA ASN A 511 -24.27 -17.74 -15.03
C ASN A 511 -24.75 -19.20 -14.96
N GLU A 512 -23.79 -20.10 -14.83
CA GLU A 512 -24.04 -21.54 -14.76
C GLU A 512 -23.26 -22.16 -13.60
N ILE A 513 -23.87 -23.17 -12.99
CA ILE A 513 -23.18 -24.15 -12.18
C ILE A 513 -23.06 -25.41 -13.03
N ASN A 514 -21.84 -25.87 -13.26
CA ASN A 514 -21.52 -27.14 -13.91
C ASN A 514 -20.96 -28.13 -12.89
N ILE A 515 -21.53 -29.32 -12.88
CA ILE A 515 -21.06 -30.47 -12.09
C ILE A 515 -20.72 -31.59 -13.07
N ASP A 516 -19.51 -32.12 -13.00
CA ASP A 516 -19.04 -33.17 -13.89
C ASP A 516 -19.90 -34.43 -13.78
N ALA A 517 -20.42 -34.90 -14.91
CA ALA A 517 -21.30 -36.06 -14.96
C ALA A 517 -20.48 -37.34 -15.15
N ASP A 518 -20.52 -38.23 -14.16
CA ASP A 518 -19.93 -39.57 -14.21
C ASP A 518 -21.00 -40.57 -14.69
N LEU A 519 -21.15 -40.70 -16.01
CA LEU A 519 -22.31 -41.40 -16.60
C LEU A 519 -22.34 -42.92 -16.35
N ASP A 520 -21.19 -43.54 -16.08
CA ASP A 520 -21.05 -44.96 -15.76
C ASP A 520 -20.66 -45.22 -14.30
N CYS A 521 -20.55 -44.18 -13.48
CA CYS A 521 -20.24 -44.23 -12.06
C CYS A 521 -18.86 -44.83 -11.76
N SER A 522 -17.90 -44.72 -12.68
CA SER A 522 -16.59 -45.35 -12.54
C SER A 522 -15.70 -44.67 -11.51
N ASP A 523 -15.91 -43.38 -11.26
CA ASP A 523 -14.93 -42.52 -10.59
C ASP A 523 -15.44 -41.97 -9.27
N GLN A 524 -16.27 -42.74 -8.56
CA GLN A 524 -16.89 -42.33 -7.30
C GLN A 524 -16.03 -42.60 -6.05
N GLU A 525 -15.02 -43.47 -6.15
CA GLU A 525 -14.26 -43.95 -4.98
C GLU A 525 -13.20 -42.92 -4.52
N GLY A 526 -13.05 -42.73 -3.20
CA GLY A 526 -12.01 -41.89 -2.61
C GLY A 526 -12.24 -40.38 -2.67
N ARG A 527 -13.38 -39.93 -3.23
CA ARG A 527 -13.73 -38.51 -3.30
C ARG A 527 -14.34 -38.01 -1.99
N PRO A 528 -13.91 -36.84 -1.46
CA PRO A 528 -14.53 -36.23 -0.29
C PRO A 528 -15.92 -35.69 -0.63
N GLU A 529 -16.78 -35.57 0.39
CA GLU A 529 -18.06 -34.87 0.26
C GLU A 529 -17.81 -33.36 0.13
N PHE A 530 -18.42 -32.70 -0.87
CA PHE A 530 -18.29 -31.26 -1.00
C PHE A 530 -18.93 -30.51 0.16
N THR A 531 -18.14 -29.67 0.82
CA THR A 531 -18.62 -28.70 1.79
C THR A 531 -19.00 -27.39 1.08
N PHE A 532 -20.26 -26.98 1.20
CA PHE A 532 -20.80 -25.78 0.52
C PHE A 532 -20.44 -24.45 1.19
N HIS A 533 -19.43 -24.43 2.06
CA HIS A 533 -18.87 -23.19 2.59
C HIS A 533 -17.73 -22.74 1.67
N LEU A 534 -17.84 -21.56 1.07
CA LEU A 534 -16.75 -20.94 0.32
C LEU A 534 -15.94 -20.04 1.25
N PRO A 535 -14.66 -20.32 1.49
CA PRO A 535 -13.77 -19.37 2.17
C PRO A 535 -13.67 -18.07 1.37
N LEU A 536 -13.73 -16.95 2.08
CA LEU A 536 -13.63 -15.60 1.53
C LEU A 536 -12.51 -14.87 2.26
N SER A 537 -11.78 -14.03 1.54
CA SER A 537 -10.65 -13.28 2.11
C SER A 537 -11.11 -12.34 3.23
N LYS A 538 -10.20 -12.04 4.18
CA LYS A 538 -10.44 -11.08 5.28
C LYS A 538 -10.93 -9.72 4.76
N GLY A 539 -10.55 -9.35 3.52
CA GLY A 539 -10.89 -8.08 2.87
C GLY A 539 -12.18 -8.09 2.06
N TYR A 540 -12.84 -9.23 1.86
CA TYR A 540 -14.06 -9.33 1.03
C TYR A 540 -15.26 -8.58 1.62
N HIS A 541 -15.35 -8.52 2.94
CA HIS A 541 -16.44 -7.83 3.66
C HIS A 541 -16.01 -6.47 4.24
N ARG A 542 -14.75 -6.05 4.04
CA ARG A 542 -14.24 -4.79 4.59
C ARG A 542 -14.47 -3.65 3.59
N ASP A 543 -15.11 -2.60 4.06
CA ASP A 543 -15.26 -1.31 3.38
C ASP A 543 -13.97 -0.46 3.41
N GLU A 544 -12.90 -0.99 4.02
CA GLU A 544 -11.63 -0.30 4.19
C GLU A 544 -10.72 -0.60 3.00
N ALA A 545 -10.28 0.46 2.31
CA ALA A 545 -9.26 0.35 1.26
C ALA A 545 -7.96 -0.20 1.86
N LYS A 546 -7.27 -1.05 1.11
CA LYS A 546 -5.88 -1.41 1.39
C LYS A 546 -5.08 -0.12 1.53
N PRO A 547 -4.28 0.06 2.60
CA PRO A 547 -3.46 1.25 2.72
C PRO A 547 -2.50 1.31 1.52
N VAL A 548 -2.52 2.44 0.81
CA VAL A 548 -1.59 2.72 -0.29
C VAL A 548 -0.30 3.20 0.36
N PHE A 549 0.74 2.36 0.29
CA PHE A 549 1.97 2.59 1.05
C PHE A 549 2.98 3.50 0.33
N GLY A 550 2.66 4.00 -0.88
CA GLY A 550 3.54 4.84 -1.71
C GLY A 550 4.80 4.09 -2.17
N ASP A 551 5.35 4.48 -3.32
CA ASP A 551 6.67 3.97 -3.73
C ASP A 551 7.76 4.87 -3.15
N ARG A 552 8.35 4.44 -2.03
CA ARG A 552 9.47 5.15 -1.37
C ARG A 552 10.74 5.16 -2.23
N CYS A 553 10.83 4.30 -3.25
CA CYS A 553 11.94 4.30 -4.22
C CYS A 553 11.89 5.48 -5.21
N THR A 554 10.84 6.30 -5.16
CA THR A 554 10.85 7.62 -5.82
C THR A 554 11.73 8.64 -5.09
N THR A 555 11.97 8.44 -3.79
CA THR A 555 12.74 9.36 -2.92
C THR A 555 14.14 8.83 -2.63
N TYR A 556 14.30 7.51 -2.55
CA TYR A 556 15.58 6.85 -2.22
C TYR A 556 16.07 5.96 -3.36
N GLU A 557 17.40 5.79 -3.49
CA GLU A 557 17.96 4.77 -4.37
C GLU A 557 17.61 3.37 -3.82
N CYS A 558 16.85 2.61 -4.60
CA CYS A 558 16.47 1.24 -4.29
C CYS A 558 17.12 0.23 -5.23
N PRO A 559 17.40 -1.00 -4.76
CA PRO A 559 17.76 -2.10 -5.64
C PRO A 559 16.62 -2.40 -6.63
N ASN A 560 16.96 -2.89 -7.82
CA ASN A 560 16.00 -3.25 -8.87
C ASN A 560 15.22 -4.54 -8.52
N MET A 561 14.36 -4.45 -7.52
CA MET A 561 13.49 -5.52 -7.04
C MET A 561 12.24 -5.59 -7.91
N SER A 562 11.69 -6.79 -8.06
CA SER A 562 10.41 -6.97 -8.75
C SER A 562 9.51 -7.92 -7.98
N ILE A 563 8.21 -7.81 -8.19
CA ILE A 563 7.22 -8.68 -7.55
C ILE A 563 7.09 -9.94 -8.41
N ALA A 564 7.53 -11.08 -7.89
CA ALA A 564 7.41 -12.36 -8.59
C ALA A 564 5.96 -12.87 -8.54
N VAL A 565 5.36 -12.83 -7.35
CA VAL A 565 3.98 -13.27 -7.11
C VAL A 565 3.31 -12.38 -6.08
N ARG A 566 2.02 -12.13 -6.29
CA ARG A 566 1.14 -11.41 -5.37
C ARG A 566 0.24 -12.39 -4.64
N PHE A 567 0.09 -12.20 -3.34
CA PHE A 567 -0.86 -12.93 -2.52
C PHE A 567 -1.85 -11.94 -1.88
N GLU A 568 -2.74 -12.47 -1.05
CA GLU A 568 -3.69 -11.67 -0.26
C GLU A 568 -3.02 -10.83 0.81
N ASN A 569 -3.78 -9.90 1.39
CA ASN A 569 -3.40 -9.16 2.60
C ASN A 569 -2.02 -8.49 2.52
N ASN A 570 -1.63 -8.03 1.31
CA ASN A 570 -0.36 -7.37 1.04
C ASN A 570 0.90 -8.25 1.08
N LEU A 571 0.74 -9.57 1.20
CA LEU A 571 1.85 -10.51 1.10
C LEU A 571 2.30 -10.63 -0.37
N ARG A 572 3.62 -10.62 -0.59
CA ARG A 572 4.23 -10.73 -1.92
C ARG A 572 5.45 -11.66 -1.84
N LEU A 573 5.70 -12.39 -2.92
CA LEU A 573 7.01 -12.99 -3.16
C LEU A 573 7.79 -11.97 -4.00
N MET A 574 8.83 -11.37 -3.44
CA MET A 574 9.70 -10.49 -4.21
C MET A 574 10.87 -11.27 -4.79
N LYS A 575 11.35 -10.76 -5.92
CA LYS A 575 12.53 -11.19 -6.63
C LYS A 575 13.60 -10.12 -6.50
N HIS A 576 14.70 -10.51 -5.89
CA HIS A 576 15.86 -9.68 -5.62
C HIS A 576 16.95 -9.95 -6.64
N PRO A 577 17.60 -8.90 -7.18
CA PRO A 577 18.72 -9.10 -8.09
C PRO A 577 19.93 -9.68 -7.33
N ALA A 578 20.77 -10.41 -8.05
CA ALA A 578 22.13 -10.70 -7.62
C ALA A 578 22.86 -9.38 -7.31
N GLY A 579 23.70 -9.37 -6.29
CA GLY A 579 24.33 -8.12 -5.84
C GLY A 579 25.18 -8.26 -4.60
N LYS A 580 25.89 -7.19 -4.27
CA LYS A 580 26.70 -7.08 -3.05
C LYS A 580 25.99 -6.23 -2.01
N TRP A 581 26.23 -6.59 -0.76
CA TRP A 581 25.60 -6.00 0.40
C TRP A 581 26.67 -5.58 1.40
N ILE A 582 26.53 -4.41 1.99
CA ILE A 582 27.30 -4.02 3.17
C ILE A 582 26.48 -4.38 4.39
N CYS A 583 27.05 -5.18 5.28
CA CYS A 583 26.42 -5.58 6.52
C CYS A 583 27.28 -5.22 7.73
N SER A 584 26.65 -4.80 8.81
CA SER A 584 27.26 -4.59 10.11
C SER A 584 26.54 -5.36 11.19
N ASN A 585 27.28 -5.81 12.22
CA ASN A 585 26.70 -6.37 13.43
C ASN A 585 26.72 -5.34 14.57
N SER A 586 25.64 -5.25 15.33
CA SER A 586 25.56 -4.40 16.52
C SER A 586 26.60 -4.83 17.56
N THR A 587 27.23 -3.85 18.17
CA THR A 587 28.14 -4.03 19.31
C THR A 587 27.34 -4.20 20.61
N GLY A 588 27.70 -5.21 21.42
CA GLY A 588 27.08 -5.45 22.74
C GLY A 588 25.60 -5.84 22.76
N VAL A 589 25.07 -6.03 23.97
CA VAL A 589 23.66 -6.43 24.21
C VAL A 589 22.75 -5.21 24.08
N SER A 590 21.67 -5.32 23.31
CA SER A 590 20.67 -4.25 23.10
C SER A 590 19.31 -4.68 23.60
N CYS A 591 18.66 -3.87 24.45
CA CYS A 591 17.37 -4.24 25.07
C CYS A 591 16.16 -3.59 24.38
N SER A 592 16.36 -2.90 23.26
CA SER A 592 15.31 -2.43 22.36
C SER A 592 15.72 -2.57 20.90
N TYR A 593 14.73 -2.65 19.99
CA TYR A 593 14.97 -2.72 18.54
C TYR A 593 15.67 -1.46 18.03
N ALA A 594 15.21 -0.27 18.44
CA ALA A 594 15.83 0.99 18.05
C ALA A 594 17.31 1.05 18.46
N GLN A 595 17.64 0.62 19.69
CA GLN A 595 19.02 0.57 20.15
C GLN A 595 19.87 -0.39 19.32
N ALA A 596 19.35 -1.59 19.05
CA ALA A 596 20.05 -2.59 18.24
C ALA A 596 20.31 -2.11 16.80
N TRP A 597 19.30 -1.47 16.19
CA TRP A 597 19.36 -0.88 14.87
C TRP A 597 20.42 0.22 14.79
N GLU A 598 20.40 1.17 15.72
CA GLU A 598 21.36 2.28 15.75
C GLU A 598 22.79 1.78 15.87
N LYS A 599 23.04 0.84 16.78
CA LYS A 599 24.37 0.27 16.97
C LYS A 599 24.91 -0.42 15.71
N ALA A 600 24.05 -1.10 14.96
CA ALA A 600 24.44 -1.71 13.69
C ALA A 600 24.51 -0.70 12.52
N LEU A 601 23.83 0.44 12.62
CA LEU A 601 23.86 1.48 11.59
C LEU A 601 25.16 2.28 11.61
N GLN A 602 25.74 2.55 12.78
CA GLN A 602 26.93 3.41 12.91
C GLN A 602 28.13 2.92 12.06
N PRO A 603 28.53 1.62 12.08
CA PRO A 603 29.65 1.17 11.26
C PRO A 603 29.36 1.28 9.77
N ILE A 604 28.10 1.10 9.34
CA ILE A 604 27.70 1.28 7.93
C ILE A 604 27.85 2.74 7.53
N LEU A 605 27.35 3.67 8.35
CA LEU A 605 27.49 5.11 8.12
C LEU A 605 28.97 5.53 8.06
N SER A 606 29.80 5.00 8.96
CA SER A 606 31.24 5.25 8.97
C SER A 606 31.90 4.80 7.66
N TYR A 607 31.60 3.58 7.21
CA TYR A 607 32.12 3.00 5.96
C TYR A 607 31.69 3.81 4.73
N ILE A 608 30.40 4.14 4.58
CA ILE A 608 29.91 4.90 3.40
C ILE A 608 30.35 6.36 3.40
N ASN A 609 30.78 6.91 4.54
CA ASN A 609 31.31 8.28 4.62
C ASN A 609 32.84 8.37 4.41
N GLY A 610 33.49 7.28 4.02
CA GLY A 610 34.90 7.27 3.62
C GLY A 610 35.84 6.59 4.60
N LYS A 611 35.36 5.98 5.69
CA LYS A 611 36.21 5.15 6.57
C LYS A 611 36.39 3.74 5.98
N ASN A 612 36.97 3.68 4.79
CA ASN A 612 37.26 2.48 4.03
C ASN A 612 38.63 2.63 3.34
N GLU A 613 39.21 1.52 2.84
CA GLU A 613 40.61 1.48 2.35
C GLU A 613 40.90 2.55 1.28
N ASP A 614 39.89 2.91 0.48
CA ASP A 614 40.01 3.82 -0.66
C ASP A 614 39.55 5.26 -0.36
N ASN A 615 39.08 5.54 0.87
CA ASN A 615 38.48 6.82 1.29
C ASN A 615 37.30 7.28 0.41
N VAL A 616 36.54 6.33 -0.15
CA VAL A 616 35.43 6.60 -1.08
C VAL A 616 34.13 6.85 -0.30
N ARG A 617 33.39 7.88 -0.70
CA ARG A 617 32.04 8.15 -0.17
C ARG A 617 30.98 7.56 -1.07
N MET A 618 29.91 7.07 -0.45
CA MET A 618 28.82 6.35 -1.10
C MET A 618 27.47 6.84 -0.58
N ASP A 619 26.46 6.84 -1.44
CA ASP A 619 25.08 7.11 -1.04
C ASP A 619 24.48 5.91 -0.31
N MET A 620 23.53 6.20 0.58
CA MET A 620 22.81 5.17 1.32
C MET A 620 21.62 4.67 0.50
N THR A 621 21.63 3.39 0.14
CA THR A 621 20.48 2.74 -0.51
C THR A 621 19.42 2.36 0.52
N ARG A 622 18.17 2.21 0.05
CA ARG A 622 17.02 1.76 0.86
C ARG A 622 16.32 0.56 0.22
N PRO A 623 15.56 -0.23 1.01
CA PRO A 623 15.49 -0.17 2.47
C PRO A 623 16.75 -0.77 3.13
N LEU A 624 16.93 -0.47 4.41
CA LEU A 624 17.93 -1.12 5.25
C LEU A 624 17.31 -2.39 5.86
N TYR A 625 18.04 -3.49 5.91
CA TYR A 625 17.53 -4.79 6.33
C TYR A 625 18.19 -5.25 7.63
N GLY A 626 17.39 -5.32 8.69
CA GLY A 626 17.81 -5.70 10.03
C GLY A 626 17.39 -7.11 10.42
N GLN A 627 18.24 -7.82 11.17
CA GLN A 627 17.97 -9.13 11.72
C GLN A 627 18.53 -9.22 13.14
N GLY A 628 17.68 -9.55 14.13
CA GLY A 628 18.08 -9.71 15.52
C GLY A 628 18.24 -11.17 15.94
N HIS A 629 19.31 -11.49 16.66
CA HIS A 629 19.53 -12.77 17.32
C HIS A 629 19.44 -12.59 18.84
N THR A 630 18.46 -13.24 19.47
CA THR A 630 18.32 -13.27 20.93
C THR A 630 19.14 -14.41 21.54
N GLY A 631 19.65 -14.21 22.75
CA GLY A 631 20.31 -15.28 23.51
C GLY A 631 19.37 -16.33 24.10
N GLU A 632 19.93 -17.27 24.88
CA GLU A 632 19.20 -18.33 25.58
C GLU A 632 17.94 -17.85 26.30
N LYS A 633 16.91 -18.73 26.32
CA LYS A 633 15.56 -18.50 26.81
C LYS A 633 15.50 -17.68 28.11
N GLY A 634 14.87 -16.50 28.03
CA GLY A 634 14.50 -15.70 29.19
C GLY A 634 15.23 -14.37 29.34
N ASN A 635 16.06 -13.96 28.38
CA ASN A 635 16.67 -12.63 28.34
C ASN A 635 16.00 -11.77 27.25
N GLU A 636 15.41 -10.63 27.63
CA GLU A 636 14.63 -9.73 26.74
C GLU A 636 15.50 -8.89 25.77
N CYS A 637 16.82 -9.04 25.82
CA CYS A 637 17.76 -8.25 25.04
C CYS A 637 18.35 -9.03 23.85
N VAL A 638 18.42 -8.36 22.69
CA VAL A 638 19.08 -8.81 21.46
C VAL A 638 20.59 -8.89 21.72
N LYS A 639 21.18 -10.06 21.49
CA LYS A 639 22.62 -10.28 21.69
C LYS A 639 23.45 -9.79 20.50
N THR A 640 22.96 -10.01 19.30
CA THR A 640 23.59 -9.53 18.06
C THR A 640 22.51 -9.14 17.06
N PHE A 641 22.65 -7.97 16.44
CA PHE A 641 21.74 -7.48 15.42
C PHE A 641 22.52 -7.18 14.15
N THR A 642 22.22 -7.86 13.05
CA THR A 642 22.83 -7.59 11.76
C THR A 642 21.98 -6.58 11.00
N LEU A 643 22.58 -5.51 10.51
CA LEU A 643 21.95 -4.57 9.58
C LEU A 643 22.68 -4.65 8.24
N CYS A 644 21.95 -4.65 7.14
CA CYS A 644 22.49 -4.75 5.79
C CYS A 644 21.86 -3.71 4.85
N MET A 645 22.63 -3.21 3.90
CA MET A 645 22.15 -2.41 2.76
C MET A 645 22.73 -2.94 1.46
N TYR A 646 22.03 -2.76 0.35
CA TYR A 646 22.61 -3.01 -0.97
C TYR A 646 23.72 -2.00 -1.24
N LEU A 647 24.78 -2.43 -1.90
CA LEU A 647 25.74 -1.47 -2.44
C LEU A 647 25.07 -0.62 -3.53
N PRO A 648 25.36 0.70 -3.60
CA PRO A 648 24.98 1.50 -4.76
C PRO A 648 25.50 0.90 -6.05
N VAL A 649 24.77 1.11 -7.15
CA VAL A 649 25.07 0.48 -8.44
C VAL A 649 26.49 0.82 -8.91
N GLU A 650 26.94 2.05 -8.67
CA GLU A 650 28.27 2.55 -9.06
C GLU A 650 29.44 1.80 -8.40
N HIS A 651 29.22 1.22 -7.21
CA HIS A 651 30.28 0.60 -6.40
C HIS A 651 30.16 -0.94 -6.34
N THR A 652 29.12 -1.52 -6.93
CA THR A 652 28.80 -2.96 -6.80
C THR A 652 29.91 -3.86 -7.35
N GLU A 653 30.53 -3.49 -8.48
CA GLU A 653 31.60 -4.29 -9.09
C GLU A 653 32.89 -4.29 -8.24
N ASN A 654 33.32 -3.12 -7.78
CA ASN A 654 34.56 -2.93 -7.03
C ASN A 654 34.29 -2.15 -5.72
N PRO A 655 33.72 -2.79 -4.68
CA PRO A 655 33.45 -2.13 -3.41
C PRO A 655 34.77 -1.80 -2.70
N PRO A 656 34.90 -0.61 -2.07
CA PRO A 656 36.03 -0.28 -1.20
C PRO A 656 36.18 -1.31 -0.08
N LYS A 657 37.40 -1.73 0.28
CA LYS A 657 37.51 -2.74 1.35
C LYS A 657 37.20 -2.14 2.72
N PRO A 658 36.47 -2.87 3.60
CA PRO A 658 36.25 -2.43 4.97
C PRO A 658 37.57 -2.39 5.76
N ILE A 659 37.76 -1.32 6.53
CA ILE A 659 38.81 -1.23 7.55
C ILE A 659 38.28 -1.69 8.92
N ASP A 660 36.99 -1.42 9.17
CA ASP A 660 36.26 -1.83 10.37
C ASP A 660 35.89 -3.31 10.28
N ASP A 661 36.26 -4.10 11.29
CA ASP A 661 36.02 -5.53 11.37
C ASP A 661 34.54 -5.89 11.64
N HIS A 662 33.74 -4.92 12.08
CA HIS A 662 32.29 -5.04 12.20
C HIS A 662 31.59 -4.98 10.84
N ILE A 663 32.27 -4.49 9.80
CA ILE A 663 31.71 -4.40 8.44
C ILE A 663 32.14 -5.60 7.61
N GLY A 664 31.14 -6.28 7.04
CA GLY A 664 31.32 -7.36 6.09
C GLY A 664 30.60 -7.06 4.78
N ILE A 665 31.25 -7.38 3.65
CA ILE A 665 30.60 -7.38 2.34
C ILE A 665 30.08 -8.78 2.06
N ARG A 666 28.77 -8.92 1.84
CA ARG A 666 28.13 -10.19 1.45
C ARG A 666 27.79 -10.16 -0.04
N THR A 667 28.01 -11.27 -0.74
CA THR A 667 27.71 -11.38 -2.17
C THR A 667 26.62 -12.42 -2.41
N ALA A 668 25.58 -12.01 -3.15
CA ALA A 668 24.56 -12.89 -3.69
C ALA A 668 24.88 -13.13 -5.19
N ASP A 669 25.40 -14.31 -5.51
CA ASP A 669 25.78 -14.69 -6.89
C ASP A 669 24.56 -14.90 -7.81
N LYS A 670 23.35 -14.98 -7.25
CA LYS A 670 22.09 -15.25 -7.95
C LYS A 670 20.96 -14.41 -7.38
N GLU A 671 19.86 -14.39 -8.11
CA GLU A 671 18.60 -13.81 -7.65
C GLU A 671 18.11 -14.54 -6.40
N ILE A 672 17.57 -13.77 -5.44
CA ILE A 672 17.04 -14.28 -4.18
C ILE A 672 15.53 -14.02 -4.16
N TYR A 673 14.77 -14.93 -3.55
CA TYR A 673 13.34 -14.74 -3.34
C TYR A 673 13.05 -14.59 -1.86
N TRP A 674 12.12 -13.70 -1.52
CA TRP A 674 11.63 -13.58 -0.16
C TRP A 674 10.12 -13.35 -0.11
N PHE A 675 9.49 -13.86 0.93
CA PHE A 675 8.15 -13.44 1.26
C PHE A 675 8.24 -12.11 2.00
N GLN A 676 7.44 -11.14 1.58
CA GLN A 676 7.44 -9.78 2.10
C GLN A 676 6.01 -9.33 2.41
N SER A 677 5.82 -8.73 3.58
CA SER A 677 4.60 -8.01 3.95
C SER A 677 4.96 -6.62 4.47
N VAL A 678 4.23 -5.58 4.06
CA VAL A 678 4.55 -4.19 4.43
C VAL A 678 3.47 -3.54 5.29
N PHE A 679 3.89 -2.63 6.18
CA PHE A 679 3.02 -1.84 7.06
C PHE A 679 3.59 -0.44 7.29
N VAL A 680 2.73 0.51 7.67
CA VAL A 680 3.12 1.89 8.00
C VAL A 680 2.99 2.20 9.48
N GLY A 681 3.91 3.05 9.93
CA GLY A 681 4.03 3.59 11.27
C GLY A 681 4.84 2.70 12.19
N GLU A 682 5.01 3.15 13.43
CA GLU A 682 5.99 2.59 14.37
C GLU A 682 5.93 1.04 14.47
N PRO A 683 7.09 0.35 14.36
CA PRO A 683 7.17 -1.11 14.43
C PRO A 683 7.09 -1.59 15.88
N THR A 684 5.94 -1.42 16.52
CA THR A 684 5.71 -1.91 17.89
C THR A 684 5.72 -3.44 17.94
N PRO A 685 6.07 -4.07 19.09
CA PRO A 685 6.04 -5.53 19.23
C PRO A 685 4.70 -6.15 18.85
N GLU A 686 3.58 -5.53 19.23
CA GLU A 686 2.24 -6.01 18.92
C GLU A 686 1.96 -5.96 17.41
N ARG A 687 2.38 -4.88 16.73
CA ARG A 687 2.20 -4.72 15.29
C ARG A 687 3.06 -5.70 14.52
N MET A 688 4.33 -5.84 14.88
CA MET A 688 5.24 -6.81 14.27
C MET A 688 4.75 -8.25 14.47
N TYR A 689 4.32 -8.59 15.69
CA TYR A 689 3.76 -9.92 15.99
C TYR A 689 2.51 -10.20 15.16
N LYS A 690 1.60 -9.23 15.08
CA LYS A 690 0.39 -9.35 14.27
C LYS A 690 0.71 -9.55 12.79
N SER A 691 1.59 -8.72 12.23
CA SER A 691 2.00 -8.82 10.83
C SER A 691 2.70 -10.14 10.52
N LEU A 692 3.59 -10.62 11.40
CA LEU A 692 4.23 -11.92 11.24
C LEU A 692 3.22 -13.07 11.34
N THR A 693 2.32 -13.05 12.32
CA THR A 693 1.29 -14.09 12.49
C THR A 693 0.37 -14.14 11.28
N ASP A 694 -0.13 -12.97 10.81
CA ASP A 694 -0.98 -12.88 9.63
C ASP A 694 -0.24 -13.40 8.37
N MET A 695 1.06 -13.14 8.24
CA MET A 695 1.90 -13.65 7.16
C MET A 695 2.13 -15.17 7.24
N THR A 696 2.44 -15.71 8.42
CA THR A 696 2.71 -17.15 8.60
C THR A 696 1.48 -18.00 8.47
N GLU A 697 0.34 -17.55 8.99
CA GLU A 697 -0.96 -18.20 8.78
C GLU A 697 -1.22 -18.35 7.28
N GLN A 698 -0.99 -17.28 6.50
CA GLN A 698 -1.19 -17.28 5.07
C GLN A 698 -0.18 -18.17 4.32
N LEU A 699 1.08 -18.22 4.74
CA LEU A 699 2.08 -19.12 4.14
C LEU A 699 1.80 -20.60 4.47
N ASP A 700 1.36 -20.90 5.70
CA ASP A 700 0.95 -22.24 6.12
C ASP A 700 -0.25 -22.73 5.30
N ASP A 701 -1.20 -21.85 5.05
CA ASP A 701 -2.35 -22.09 4.19
C ASP A 701 -1.94 -22.52 2.77
N LEU A 702 -0.81 -21.99 2.28
CA LEU A 702 -0.30 -22.23 0.93
C LEU A 702 0.67 -23.41 0.79
N LYS A 703 0.99 -24.14 1.87
CA LYS A 703 1.85 -25.34 1.83
C LYS A 703 1.50 -26.35 0.72
N PRO A 704 0.21 -26.65 0.43
CA PRO A 704 -0.14 -27.56 -0.66
C PRO A 704 0.33 -27.11 -2.06
N PHE A 705 0.64 -25.82 -2.23
CA PHE A 705 1.17 -25.26 -3.47
C PHE A 705 2.70 -25.34 -3.57
N GLY A 706 3.36 -26.00 -2.61
CA GLY A 706 4.81 -26.09 -2.53
C GLY A 706 5.47 -24.90 -1.86
N VAL A 707 4.69 -24.03 -1.20
CA VAL A 707 5.25 -22.98 -0.33
C VAL A 707 5.94 -23.63 0.86
N ASP A 708 7.21 -23.33 1.03
CA ASP A 708 8.05 -23.81 2.11
C ASP A 708 8.80 -22.62 2.71
N TYR A 709 8.84 -22.54 4.04
CA TYR A 709 9.49 -21.46 4.77
C TYR A 709 9.85 -21.93 6.18
N SER A 710 10.90 -21.37 6.79
CA SER A 710 11.24 -21.57 8.20
C SER A 710 11.36 -20.24 8.95
N ILE A 711 11.15 -20.29 10.26
CA ILE A 711 11.29 -19.14 11.17
C ILE A 711 12.18 -19.55 12.36
N ASP A 712 13.16 -20.42 12.14
CA ASP A 712 14.05 -20.90 13.19
C ASP A 712 15.03 -19.83 13.74
N GLY A 713 14.79 -18.55 13.43
CA GLY A 713 15.50 -17.37 13.96
C GLY A 713 16.54 -16.78 13.01
N THR A 714 16.93 -17.48 11.93
CA THR A 714 17.94 -17.03 10.95
C THR A 714 17.35 -16.44 9.66
N GLU A 715 16.02 -16.45 9.52
CA GLU A 715 15.34 -16.18 8.24
C GLU A 715 14.39 -14.99 8.27
N LEU A 716 14.08 -14.49 9.47
CA LEU A 716 13.25 -13.31 9.68
C LEU A 716 14.12 -12.05 9.57
N TRP A 717 13.76 -11.18 8.63
CA TRP A 717 14.37 -9.88 8.41
C TRP A 717 13.32 -8.78 8.49
N PHE A 718 13.77 -7.58 8.82
CA PHE A 718 12.96 -6.38 8.90
C PHE A 718 13.57 -5.31 8.01
N GLY A 719 12.84 -4.85 7.01
CA GLY A 719 13.28 -3.74 6.19
C GLY A 719 12.69 -2.41 6.68
N GLY A 720 13.48 -1.35 6.58
CA GLY A 720 13.06 0.02 6.89
C GLY A 720 13.52 1.01 5.82
N TYR A 721 12.56 1.72 5.23
CA TYR A 721 12.83 2.85 4.33
C TYR A 721 13.16 4.12 5.11
N ASP A 722 12.55 4.26 6.28
CA ASP A 722 12.66 5.43 7.14
C ASP A 722 13.37 5.07 8.46
N GLU A 723 13.68 6.06 9.28
CA GLU A 723 14.32 5.84 10.58
C GLU A 723 13.33 5.23 11.59
N PRO A 724 13.79 4.37 12.53
CA PRO A 724 12.95 3.88 13.61
C PRO A 724 12.31 5.03 14.40
N GLY A 725 10.97 5.04 14.51
CA GLY A 725 10.22 6.05 15.26
C GLY A 725 9.49 7.09 14.41
N ASP A 726 9.58 7.03 13.07
CA ASP A 726 8.70 7.79 12.18
C ASP A 726 7.27 7.22 12.23
N GLU A 727 6.30 8.04 12.63
CA GLU A 727 4.88 7.65 12.68
C GLU A 727 4.30 7.33 11.29
N GLN A 728 4.96 7.79 10.21
CA GLN A 728 4.63 7.47 8.82
C GLN A 728 5.66 6.54 8.15
N GLY A 729 6.59 6.00 8.93
CA GLY A 729 7.66 5.14 8.43
C GLY A 729 7.12 3.89 7.73
N LEU A 730 7.64 3.57 6.56
CA LEU A 730 7.32 2.33 5.84
C LEU A 730 8.26 1.21 6.28
N HIS A 731 7.68 0.13 6.78
CA HIS A 731 8.40 -1.04 7.26
C HIS A 731 7.92 -2.31 6.56
N GLU A 732 8.83 -3.29 6.47
CA GLU A 732 8.56 -4.58 5.85
C GLU A 732 9.06 -5.72 6.73
N ILE A 733 8.27 -6.79 6.79
CA ILE A 733 8.64 -8.06 7.41
C ILE A 733 8.95 -9.03 6.28
N ILE A 734 10.07 -9.71 6.41
CA ILE A 734 10.66 -10.54 5.37
C ILE A 734 10.96 -11.92 5.93
N ILE A 735 10.55 -12.95 5.19
CA ILE A 735 10.96 -14.34 5.41
C ILE A 735 11.66 -14.80 4.14
N VAL A 736 12.96 -15.11 4.23
CA VAL A 736 13.74 -15.49 3.03
C VAL A 736 13.40 -16.92 2.60
N ASP A 737 13.15 -17.13 1.30
CA ASP A 737 12.86 -18.46 0.75
C ASP A 737 14.17 -19.26 0.57
N GLN A 738 14.36 -20.28 1.40
CA GLN A 738 15.58 -21.08 1.45
C GLN A 738 15.86 -21.91 0.20
N GLN A 739 14.87 -22.16 -0.67
CA GLN A 739 15.10 -22.95 -1.89
C GLN A 739 16.01 -22.21 -2.89
N HIS A 740 16.22 -20.91 -2.71
CA HIS A 740 16.87 -20.03 -3.68
C HIS A 740 18.06 -19.19 -3.14
N ILE A 741 18.58 -19.50 -1.96
CA ILE A 741 19.68 -18.73 -1.34
C ILE A 741 21.03 -19.44 -1.50
N TYR A 742 22.02 -18.72 -2.04
CA TYR A 742 23.43 -19.15 -2.10
C TYR A 742 24.35 -18.10 -1.46
N TRP A 743 24.39 -18.02 -0.13
CA TRP A 743 25.46 -17.27 0.55
C TRP A 743 26.70 -18.16 0.67
N LYS A 744 27.85 -17.73 0.13
CA LYS A 744 29.14 -18.34 0.45
C LYS A 744 29.78 -17.59 1.61
N PRO A 745 30.10 -18.25 2.74
CA PRO A 745 30.99 -17.66 3.73
C PRO A 745 32.42 -17.61 3.17
N GLU A 746 33.09 -16.46 3.31
CA GLU A 746 34.54 -16.39 3.12
C GLU A 746 35.25 -17.04 4.34
N GLU A 747 36.21 -17.92 4.06
CA GLU A 747 37.10 -18.52 5.06
C GLU A 747 38.06 -17.44 5.58
N LYS A 748 37.96 -17.08 6.87
CA LYS A 748 39.03 -16.32 7.56
C LYS A 748 40.08 -17.30 8.07
N GLU A 749 41.27 -17.27 7.46
CA GLU A 749 42.49 -17.88 8.02
C GLU A 749 42.90 -17.10 9.27
N GLY A 750 43.22 -17.84 10.34
CA GLY A 750 43.46 -17.30 11.67
C GLY A 750 44.87 -16.75 11.87
N GLU A 751 45.02 -15.91 12.88
CA GLU A 751 46.31 -15.59 13.48
C GLU A 751 46.17 -15.39 15.00
N GLU A 752 47.24 -15.77 15.68
CA GLU A 752 47.37 -16.09 17.10
C GLU A 752 47.53 -14.85 18.00
N GLU A 753 46.99 -14.92 19.22
CA GLU A 753 47.19 -13.94 20.29
C GLU A 753 48.63 -14.03 20.85
N GLU A 754 49.39 -12.93 20.80
CA GLU A 754 50.62 -12.76 21.60
C GLU A 754 50.39 -11.72 22.71
N GLU A 755 50.40 -12.17 23.97
CA GLU A 755 50.57 -11.32 25.16
C GLU A 755 51.94 -10.63 25.15
N LYS A 756 52.00 -9.33 25.48
CA LYS A 756 53.25 -8.65 25.88
C LYS A 756 53.09 -7.78 27.12
N GLU A 757 54.10 -7.91 27.99
CA GLU A 757 54.28 -7.38 29.33
C GLU A 757 54.46 -5.84 29.40
N GLU A 758 53.96 -5.25 30.48
CA GLU A 758 54.20 -3.87 30.94
C GLU A 758 55.62 -3.67 31.51
N THR A 759 56.16 -2.44 31.37
CA THR A 759 57.22 -1.92 32.27
C THR A 759 57.00 -0.42 32.58
N ASP A 760 57.31 -0.06 33.83
CA ASP A 760 57.00 1.19 34.54
C ASP A 760 57.86 2.44 34.24
N ALA A 761 57.17 3.59 34.34
CA ALA A 761 57.47 4.88 35.02
C ALA A 761 58.52 5.91 34.50
N HIS A 762 58.07 7.17 34.32
CA HIS A 762 58.28 8.28 35.28
C HIS A 762 57.55 9.63 34.96
N ASP A 763 56.95 10.20 36.02
CA ASP A 763 56.67 11.61 36.42
C ASP A 763 56.18 12.68 35.41
N HIS A 764 54.96 13.21 35.64
CA HIS A 764 54.69 14.54 36.21
C HIS A 764 53.20 14.67 36.66
N ASP A 765 52.93 15.44 37.72
CA ASP A 765 51.61 15.60 38.38
C ASP A 765 50.61 16.44 37.55
N TRP A 766 49.64 15.79 36.88
CA TRP A 766 48.23 16.20 36.63
C TRP A 766 47.41 14.95 36.22
N VAL A 767 46.09 14.91 36.47
CA VAL A 767 45.20 13.79 36.05
C VAL A 767 44.28 14.30 34.94
N ASP A 768 44.41 13.74 33.73
CA ASP A 768 43.54 14.06 32.58
C ASP A 768 42.20 13.32 32.69
N LEU A 769 41.15 13.85 32.03
CA LEU A 769 39.92 13.08 31.80
C LEU A 769 40.23 11.78 31.04
N PRO A 770 39.57 10.65 31.34
CA PRO A 770 39.82 9.40 30.63
C PRO A 770 39.55 9.55 29.13
N LYS A 771 40.58 9.25 28.33
CA LYS A 771 40.62 9.31 26.85
C LYS A 771 40.44 7.89 26.25
N PRO A 772 39.85 7.72 25.06
CA PRO A 772 39.83 6.44 24.34
C PRO A 772 41.23 5.96 23.94
N GLU A 773 41.40 4.65 23.76
CA GLU A 773 42.64 4.04 23.26
C GLU A 773 42.93 4.55 21.83
N GLY A 774 44.06 5.23 21.60
CA GLY A 774 44.44 5.81 20.30
C GLY A 774 44.35 7.35 20.18
N CYS A 775 43.87 8.03 21.22
CA CYS A 775 43.84 9.49 21.32
C CYS A 775 45.20 10.03 21.80
N ASN A 776 45.95 10.73 20.92
CA ASN A 776 47.25 11.32 21.21
C ASN A 776 47.16 12.87 21.23
N ASP A 777 48.19 13.54 21.75
CA ASP A 777 48.24 15.01 21.94
C ASP A 777 47.97 15.82 20.66
N GLU A 778 48.10 15.23 19.47
CA GLU A 778 47.86 15.88 18.17
C GLU A 778 46.39 15.79 17.69
N THR A 779 45.58 14.88 18.24
CA THR A 779 44.22 14.55 17.75
C THR A 779 43.10 14.91 18.71
N CYS A 780 43.40 15.11 20.00
CA CYS A 780 42.43 15.36 21.05
C CYS A 780 42.84 16.53 21.96
N LEU A 781 41.87 17.32 22.43
CA LEU A 781 42.11 18.39 23.40
C LEU A 781 42.33 17.85 24.82
N ASP A 782 43.42 18.22 25.50
CA ASP A 782 43.61 17.84 26.90
C ASP A 782 42.78 18.71 27.86
N ILE A 783 41.60 18.22 28.26
CA ILE A 783 40.83 18.82 29.36
C ILE A 783 41.32 18.21 30.68
N HIS A 784 41.90 19.05 31.52
CA HIS A 784 42.51 18.62 32.77
C HIS A 784 41.52 18.63 33.92
N VAL A 785 41.53 17.58 34.76
CA VAL A 785 40.81 17.58 36.04
C VAL A 785 41.62 18.38 37.04
N THR A 786 41.09 19.54 37.43
CA THR A 786 41.74 20.44 38.40
C THR A 786 41.43 20.06 39.84
N LYS A 787 40.28 19.42 40.10
CA LYS A 787 39.86 18.94 41.42
C LYS A 787 38.71 17.93 41.31
N GLU A 788 38.80 16.82 42.05
CA GLU A 788 37.72 15.83 42.16
C GLU A 788 36.89 16.05 43.43
N HIS A 789 35.57 15.93 43.31
CA HIS A 789 34.61 15.83 44.41
C HIS A 789 33.93 14.46 44.38
N GLU A 790 33.14 14.13 45.41
CA GLU A 790 32.47 12.82 45.49
C GLU A 790 31.49 12.58 44.33
N ASP A 791 30.86 13.64 43.82
CA ASP A 791 29.75 13.57 42.88
C ASP A 791 29.96 14.32 41.55
N PHE A 792 31.00 15.15 41.44
CA PHE A 792 31.33 15.94 40.25
C PHE A 792 32.82 16.30 40.26
N MET A 793 33.32 16.88 39.17
CA MET A 793 34.72 17.27 39.04
C MET A 793 34.86 18.69 38.49
N GLU A 794 35.91 19.39 38.91
CA GLU A 794 36.30 20.68 38.35
C GLU A 794 37.28 20.44 37.21
N ILE A 795 36.95 20.91 36.01
CA ILE A 795 37.75 20.73 34.79
C ILE A 795 38.23 22.07 34.24
N HIS A 796 39.35 22.07 33.53
CA HIS A 796 39.87 23.24 32.81
C HIS A 796 39.96 22.93 31.31
N PHE A 797 39.22 23.69 30.50
CA PHE A 797 39.38 23.75 29.05
C PHE A 797 40.57 24.64 28.71
N PRO A 798 41.58 24.15 27.98
CA PRO A 798 42.70 24.96 27.54
C PRO A 798 42.27 25.97 26.46
N LYS A 799 43.16 26.93 26.17
CA LYS A 799 42.98 27.93 25.12
C LYS A 799 42.68 27.26 23.76
N THR A 800 41.64 27.71 23.07
CA THR A 800 41.19 27.09 21.82
C THR A 800 40.60 28.08 20.83
N LYS A 801 40.80 27.80 19.54
CA LYS A 801 40.17 28.50 18.41
C LYS A 801 39.34 27.52 17.59
N GLY A 802 38.22 27.96 17.06
CA GLY A 802 37.33 27.05 16.35
C GLY A 802 36.22 27.73 15.58
N VAL A 803 35.30 26.88 15.13
CA VAL A 803 34.09 27.27 14.40
C VAL A 803 32.88 26.55 15.02
N CYS A 804 31.75 27.23 15.05
CA CYS A 804 30.49 26.72 15.56
C CYS A 804 29.40 26.79 14.49
N GLN A 805 28.44 25.86 14.54
CA GLN A 805 27.21 25.86 13.75
C GLN A 805 26.01 25.94 14.69
N TRP A 806 25.11 26.89 14.40
CA TRP A 806 23.82 27.03 15.07
C TRP A 806 22.77 26.15 14.41
N ALA A 807 21.93 25.50 15.21
CA ALA A 807 20.78 24.74 14.73
C ALA A 807 19.58 24.83 15.68
N LYS A 808 18.38 24.61 15.12
CA LYS A 808 17.12 24.43 15.84
C LYS A 808 16.56 23.04 15.51
N GLY A 809 16.17 22.26 16.50
CA GLY A 809 15.64 20.91 16.29
C GLY A 809 15.76 19.96 17.49
N CYS A 810 15.13 18.80 17.40
CA CYS A 810 14.98 17.84 18.51
C CYS A 810 16.23 16.99 18.86
N ASN A 811 17.43 17.29 18.35
CA ASN A 811 18.63 16.45 18.51
C ASN A 811 18.43 14.92 18.26
N LYS A 812 17.40 14.53 17.48
CA LYS A 812 17.21 13.17 16.94
C LYS A 812 18.11 13.00 15.72
N GLY A 813 18.65 11.80 15.45
CA GLY A 813 19.78 11.52 14.53
C GLY A 813 19.95 12.34 13.23
N THR A 814 18.88 12.87 12.63
CA THR A 814 18.92 13.84 11.51
C THR A 814 19.47 15.23 11.88
N SER A 815 19.26 15.70 13.12
CA SER A 815 19.75 16.98 13.67
C SER A 815 21.28 17.04 13.72
N GLY A 816 21.92 15.91 14.02
CA GLY A 816 23.38 15.78 13.97
C GLY A 816 23.90 16.12 12.57
N ARG A 817 23.32 15.53 11.52
CA ARG A 817 23.75 15.83 10.13
C ARG A 817 23.59 17.31 9.78
N SER A 818 22.51 17.97 10.22
CA SER A 818 22.30 19.41 9.98
C SER A 818 23.37 20.29 10.65
N SER A 819 23.97 19.83 11.76
CA SER A 819 24.98 20.58 12.51
C SER A 819 26.41 20.20 12.14
N PHE A 820 26.67 18.91 11.85
CA PHE A 820 28.00 18.41 11.52
C PHE A 820 28.35 18.61 10.03
N LEU A 821 27.39 18.51 9.10
CA LEU A 821 27.70 18.64 7.67
C LEU A 821 28.27 20.03 7.29
N PRO A 822 27.75 21.16 7.79
CA PRO A 822 28.37 22.46 7.56
C PRO A 822 29.80 22.56 8.10
N LEU A 823 30.04 22.01 9.30
CA LEU A 823 31.37 21.94 9.91
C LEU A 823 32.33 21.11 9.04
N PHE A 824 31.91 19.92 8.60
CA PHE A 824 32.71 19.08 7.71
C PHE A 824 33.05 19.77 6.38
N LYS A 825 32.11 20.52 5.79
CA LYS A 825 32.36 21.28 4.56
C LYS A 825 33.41 22.37 4.82
N TYR A 826 33.27 23.12 5.90
CA TYR A 826 34.20 24.18 6.29
C TYR A 826 35.64 23.67 6.47
N PHE A 827 35.83 22.56 7.17
CA PHE A 827 37.16 21.95 7.36
C PHE A 827 37.77 21.42 6.07
N ASN A 828 36.94 21.09 5.06
CA ASN A 828 37.35 20.62 3.74
C ASN A 828 37.48 21.73 2.68
N GLY A 829 37.47 23.00 3.09
CA GLY A 829 37.69 24.12 2.17
C GLY A 829 36.43 24.90 1.78
N ASP A 830 35.26 24.60 2.35
CA ASP A 830 34.08 25.48 2.21
C ASP A 830 34.14 26.65 3.21
N ASN A 831 35.18 27.45 3.04
CA ASN A 831 35.43 28.70 3.74
C ASN A 831 35.84 29.77 2.72
N ALA A 832 35.80 31.04 3.10
CA ALA A 832 36.02 32.16 2.19
C ALA A 832 37.42 32.12 1.53
N GLU A 833 38.38 31.48 2.21
CA GLU A 833 39.77 31.32 1.79
C GLU A 833 40.01 30.03 0.96
N ASN A 834 39.01 29.15 0.82
CA ASN A 834 39.11 27.82 0.22
C ASN A 834 40.24 26.94 0.82
N GLU A 835 40.59 27.17 2.08
CA GLU A 835 41.69 26.48 2.73
C GLU A 835 41.22 25.13 3.29
N VAL A 836 41.90 24.04 2.95
CA VAL A 836 41.67 22.73 3.57
C VAL A 836 42.36 22.71 4.93
N ILE A 837 41.55 22.67 6.00
CA ILE A 837 42.00 22.77 7.39
C ILE A 837 42.47 21.42 7.92
N GLY A 838 41.85 20.32 7.46
CA GLY A 838 42.16 18.95 7.86
C GLY A 838 41.03 18.29 8.65
N ASP A 839 41.35 17.23 9.40
CA ASP A 839 40.36 16.50 10.18
C ASP A 839 39.88 17.32 11.39
N MET A 840 38.60 17.17 11.74
CA MET A 840 38.06 17.77 12.96
C MET A 840 38.62 17.05 14.18
N THR A 841 39.11 17.81 15.16
CA THR A 841 39.68 17.27 16.41
C THR A 841 38.62 17.14 17.50
N SER A 842 38.72 16.09 18.30
CA SER A 842 37.82 15.83 19.43
C SER A 842 38.29 16.56 20.72
N PRO A 843 37.39 16.86 21.68
CA PRO A 843 35.96 16.64 21.65
C PRO A 843 35.24 17.73 20.84
N ILE A 844 34.16 17.36 20.16
CA ILE A 844 33.22 18.35 19.61
C ILE A 844 32.30 18.76 20.76
N VAL A 845 32.14 20.07 20.96
CA VAL A 845 31.39 20.62 22.09
C VAL A 845 30.04 21.10 21.61
N VAL A 846 28.96 20.54 22.16
CA VAL A 846 27.60 21.01 21.93
C VAL A 846 27.19 21.88 23.11
N GLN A 847 26.86 23.13 22.85
CA GLN A 847 26.31 24.06 23.83
C GLN A 847 24.79 24.08 23.68
N ILE A 848 24.10 23.82 24.79
CA ILE A 848 22.64 23.80 24.82
C ILE A 848 22.19 24.96 25.72
N LYS A 849 21.30 25.81 25.18
CA LYS A 849 20.73 26.90 25.95
C LYS A 849 19.72 26.36 26.96
N THR A 850 19.86 26.75 28.22
CA THR A 850 18.94 26.38 29.30
C THR A 850 17.83 27.42 29.43
N HIS A 851 16.59 26.95 29.62
CA HIS A 851 15.40 27.81 29.75
C HIS A 851 14.95 27.88 31.21
N SER A 852 14.37 29.01 31.62
CA SER A 852 13.84 29.14 32.98
C SER A 852 12.52 28.35 33.13
N GLY A 853 12.19 27.91 34.35
CA GLY A 853 10.93 27.19 34.61
C GLY A 853 9.63 27.97 34.31
N GLU A 854 9.71 29.28 34.04
CA GLU A 854 8.58 30.09 33.54
C GLU A 854 8.45 30.04 32.00
N GLU A 855 9.52 29.75 31.26
CA GLU A 855 9.54 29.60 29.80
C GLU A 855 9.10 28.19 29.35
N GLU A 856 9.33 27.16 30.16
CA GLU A 856 8.86 25.78 29.90
C GLU A 856 7.34 25.62 29.98
N GLY A 857 6.62 26.61 30.55
CA GLY A 857 5.16 26.62 30.65
C GLY A 857 4.42 27.05 29.37
N ALA A 858 5.14 27.47 28.32
CA ALA A 858 4.58 28.03 27.10
C ALA A 858 4.84 27.13 25.88
N ASP A 859 4.18 25.96 25.81
CA ASP A 859 3.95 25.14 24.60
C ASP A 859 5.11 25.06 23.56
N MET A 860 6.37 25.11 24.01
CA MET A 860 7.54 24.90 23.15
C MET A 860 7.72 23.41 22.95
N GLY A 861 7.66 22.96 21.70
CA GLY A 861 7.93 21.57 21.37
C GLY A 861 9.40 21.24 21.63
N ALA A 862 9.73 19.98 21.88
CA ALA A 862 11.12 19.51 22.04
C ALA A 862 12.06 19.93 20.87
N CYS A 863 11.51 20.31 19.72
CA CYS A 863 12.22 20.73 18.51
C CYS A 863 12.51 22.24 18.42
N ASP A 864 12.03 23.06 19.35
CA ASP A 864 12.22 24.52 19.31
C ASP A 864 13.50 24.98 20.02
N ARG A 865 14.26 24.05 20.62
CA ARG A 865 15.50 24.33 21.35
C ARG A 865 16.63 24.75 20.40
N GLU A 866 17.34 25.81 20.78
CA GLU A 866 18.54 26.29 20.10
C GLU A 866 19.79 25.62 20.70
N PHE A 867 20.62 25.05 19.83
CA PHE A 867 21.91 24.48 20.21
C PHE A 867 23.01 24.94 19.24
N GLN A 868 24.24 24.94 19.76
CA GLN A 868 25.42 25.37 19.03
C GLN A 868 26.49 24.27 19.10
N THR A 869 26.87 23.73 17.94
CA THR A 869 27.90 22.68 17.84
C THR A 869 29.22 23.30 17.43
N CYS A 870 30.25 23.17 18.26
CA CYS A 870 31.54 23.84 18.10
C CYS A 870 32.68 22.83 17.92
N ALA A 871 33.43 22.98 16.82
CA ALA A 871 34.61 22.19 16.49
C ALA A 871 35.88 23.04 16.62
N ARG A 872 36.92 22.46 17.23
CA ARG A 872 38.24 23.07 17.41
C ARG A 872 39.09 22.94 16.14
N LEU A 873 39.92 23.95 15.86
CA LEU A 873 40.95 23.91 14.82
C LEU A 873 42.22 23.20 15.32
N PRO A 874 42.99 22.55 14.43
CA PRO A 874 44.27 21.93 14.80
C PRO A 874 45.27 22.93 15.42
N ASP A 875 46.17 22.43 16.27
CA ASP A 875 47.15 23.23 17.05
C ASP A 875 47.96 24.22 16.19
N ALA A 876 48.25 23.87 14.94
CA ALA A 876 48.95 24.73 13.99
C ALA A 876 48.25 26.08 13.77
N TRP A 877 46.93 26.17 13.96
CA TRP A 877 46.15 27.41 13.86
C TRP A 877 46.09 28.19 15.18
N ILE A 878 46.27 27.50 16.30
CA ILE A 878 46.19 28.06 17.65
C ILE A 878 47.55 28.66 18.05
N ASP A 879 48.64 27.93 17.87
CA ASP A 879 49.98 28.30 18.37
C ASP A 879 50.79 29.18 17.41
N GLN A 880 50.52 29.10 16.10
CA GLN A 880 51.29 29.83 15.09
C GLN A 880 50.68 31.18 14.72
N GLY A 881 49.58 31.57 15.35
CA GLY A 881 48.91 32.86 15.13
C GLY A 881 48.32 33.02 13.73
N LYS A 882 47.88 31.93 13.08
CA LYS A 882 47.11 32.01 11.84
C LYS A 882 45.72 32.58 12.10
N ASP A 883 45.22 33.37 11.14
CA ASP A 883 43.85 33.86 11.16
C ASP A 883 42.87 32.71 10.83
N ILE A 884 41.73 32.66 11.51
CA ILE A 884 40.71 31.62 11.30
C ILE A 884 40.01 31.88 9.95
N PRO A 885 39.93 30.90 9.03
CA PRO A 885 39.18 31.05 7.79
C PRO A 885 37.71 31.45 8.06
N LYS A 886 37.14 32.32 7.23
CA LYS A 886 35.78 32.79 7.44
C LYS A 886 34.79 31.74 6.91
N PRO A 887 33.79 31.30 7.69
CA PRO A 887 32.83 30.31 7.22
C PRO A 887 31.89 30.89 6.17
N ASN A 888 31.52 30.06 5.18
CA ASN A 888 30.53 30.39 4.15
C ASN A 888 29.10 29.99 4.54
N GLY A 889 28.96 29.03 5.48
CA GLY A 889 27.66 28.46 5.86
C GLY A 889 26.81 29.40 6.70
N GLU A 890 25.49 29.38 6.45
CA GLU A 890 24.51 30.12 7.23
C GLU A 890 24.43 29.59 8.67
N GLY A 891 24.42 30.48 9.66
CA GLY A 891 24.46 30.10 11.07
C GLY A 891 25.82 29.60 11.57
N MET A 892 26.91 29.88 10.86
CA MET A 892 28.28 29.59 11.33
C MET A 892 28.97 30.80 11.94
N SER A 893 29.75 30.58 13.00
CA SER A 893 30.55 31.63 13.67
C SER A 893 31.90 31.09 14.13
N THR A 894 32.96 31.90 14.10
CA THR A 894 34.27 31.53 14.63
C THR A 894 34.41 31.97 16.09
N PHE A 895 35.27 31.29 16.86
CA PHE A 895 35.56 31.64 18.24
C PHE A 895 37.05 31.57 18.57
N ASP A 896 37.48 32.39 19.53
CA ASP A 896 38.82 32.43 20.11
C ASP A 896 38.67 32.57 21.63
N ASN A 897 38.92 31.49 22.37
CA ASN A 897 38.69 31.40 23.81
C ASN A 897 40.03 31.19 24.54
N GLU A 898 40.32 32.03 25.54
CA GLU A 898 41.55 31.98 26.36
C GLU A 898 41.58 30.82 27.38
N GLY A 899 40.55 29.96 27.38
CA GLY A 899 40.39 28.82 28.27
C GLY A 899 39.28 29.06 29.30
N ALA A 900 38.67 27.99 29.80
CA ALA A 900 37.50 28.08 30.68
C ALA A 900 37.50 27.00 31.76
N ASP A 901 37.15 27.37 32.99
CA ASP A 901 36.92 26.41 34.06
C ASP A 901 35.45 25.98 34.09
N ALA A 902 35.18 24.70 34.36
CA ALA A 902 33.81 24.18 34.44
C ALA A 902 33.66 23.14 35.56
N TYR A 903 32.40 22.90 35.96
CA TYR A 903 31.99 21.78 36.81
C TYR A 903 31.38 20.70 35.93
N ALA A 904 31.95 19.51 35.91
CA ALA A 904 31.57 18.43 35.00
C ALA A 904 31.15 17.15 35.73
N ILE A 905 30.31 16.37 35.06
CA ILE A 905 29.95 14.99 35.41
C ILE A 905 30.09 14.09 34.19
N SER A 906 30.42 12.82 34.40
CA SER A 906 30.41 11.80 33.35
C SER A 906 29.02 11.20 33.20
N LEU A 907 28.50 11.13 31.98
CA LEU A 907 27.23 10.51 31.62
C LEU A 907 27.49 9.09 31.09
N LYS A 908 27.57 8.09 31.98
CA LYS A 908 27.85 6.70 31.57
C LYS A 908 26.64 6.04 30.89
N GLY A 909 26.84 5.46 29.71
CA GLY A 909 25.86 4.60 29.03
C GLY A 909 24.70 5.33 28.36
N VAL A 910 24.85 6.61 28.06
CA VAL A 910 23.83 7.45 27.41
C VAL A 910 24.01 7.39 25.89
N THR A 911 22.93 7.14 25.14
CA THR A 911 22.87 7.14 23.68
C THR A 911 22.20 8.43 23.18
N ASP A 912 22.37 8.82 21.92
CA ASP A 912 21.77 10.05 21.37
C ASP A 912 20.24 10.13 21.61
N ASN A 913 19.54 8.97 21.59
CA ASN A 913 18.11 8.87 21.88
C ASN A 913 17.75 8.90 23.39
N SER A 914 18.65 8.53 24.30
CA SER A 914 18.42 8.63 25.75
C SER A 914 19.02 9.90 26.37
N LEU A 915 19.76 10.66 25.56
CA LEU A 915 20.48 11.86 25.94
C LEU A 915 19.54 12.94 26.44
N GLU A 916 18.38 13.16 25.81
CA GLU A 916 17.45 14.24 26.22
C GLU A 916 16.81 14.00 27.60
N GLY A 917 16.28 12.79 27.84
CA GLY A 917 15.67 12.43 29.12
C GLY A 917 16.70 12.34 30.25
N THR A 918 17.90 11.85 29.94
CA THR A 918 18.99 11.76 30.93
C THR A 918 19.61 13.13 31.19
N LEU A 919 19.75 14.00 30.19
CA LEU A 919 20.30 15.35 30.36
C LEU A 919 19.43 16.18 31.30
N ALA A 920 18.10 16.19 31.13
CA ALA A 920 17.22 16.99 31.98
C ALA A 920 17.37 16.64 33.47
N GLU A 921 17.32 15.34 33.80
CA GLU A 921 17.50 14.84 35.17
C GLU A 921 18.90 15.17 35.71
N ARG A 922 19.95 14.94 34.91
CA ARG A 922 21.35 15.16 35.33
C ARG A 922 21.73 16.64 35.42
N MET A 923 21.11 17.50 34.59
CA MET A 923 21.22 18.95 34.67
C MET A 923 20.67 19.46 35.99
N GLU A 924 19.48 19.01 36.39
CA GLU A 924 18.88 19.39 37.65
C GLU A 924 19.70 18.87 38.85
N GLU A 925 20.14 17.61 38.82
CA GLU A 925 20.97 17.01 39.88
C GLU A 925 22.28 17.78 40.09
N LEU A 926 23.05 18.04 39.03
CA LEU A 926 24.31 18.78 39.16
C LEU A 926 24.04 20.23 39.58
N GLY A 927 23.03 20.88 39.00
CA GLY A 927 22.65 22.24 39.36
C GLY A 927 22.24 22.40 40.83
N GLN A 928 21.50 21.45 41.38
CA GLN A 928 21.13 21.42 42.80
C GLN A 928 22.36 21.22 43.69
N LYS A 929 23.24 20.27 43.36
CA LYS A 929 24.46 20.01 44.16
C LYS A 929 25.40 21.21 44.20
N LEU A 930 25.63 21.86 43.06
CA LEU A 930 26.44 23.08 43.00
C LEU A 930 25.83 24.21 43.86
N GLN A 931 24.50 24.33 43.89
CA GLN A 931 23.80 25.28 44.77
C GLN A 931 23.91 24.91 46.26
N GLU A 932 23.81 23.62 46.61
CA GLU A 932 23.96 23.14 47.99
C GLU A 932 25.38 23.38 48.53
N GLU A 933 26.40 23.24 47.69
CA GLU A 933 27.79 23.55 48.03
C GLU A 933 28.13 25.05 47.99
N GLY A 934 27.20 25.89 47.51
CA GLY A 934 27.39 27.34 47.39
C GLY A 934 28.38 27.73 46.30
N LEU A 935 28.52 26.92 45.25
CA LEU A 935 29.36 27.18 44.08
C LEU A 935 28.56 27.94 43.02
N GLU A 936 29.11 29.04 42.50
CA GLU A 936 28.51 29.80 41.41
C GLU A 936 28.84 29.15 40.05
N PHE A 937 27.87 29.09 39.15
CA PHE A 937 28.00 28.51 37.81
C PHE A 937 27.03 29.19 36.83
N ASP A 938 27.33 29.12 35.53
CA ASP A 938 26.49 29.63 34.44
C ASP A 938 25.21 28.78 34.33
N LYS A 939 24.05 29.44 34.38
CA LYS A 939 22.72 28.81 34.34
C LYS A 939 22.01 28.93 33.00
N ASP A 940 22.64 29.60 32.02
CA ASP A 940 22.08 29.91 30.70
C ASP A 940 22.59 28.95 29.63
N TRP A 941 23.71 28.27 29.89
CA TRP A 941 24.32 27.29 29.00
C TRP A 941 24.83 26.05 29.72
N VAL A 942 24.53 24.89 29.14
CA VAL A 942 25.17 23.61 29.48
C VAL A 942 26.05 23.14 28.33
N LEU A 943 27.24 22.64 28.66
CA LEU A 943 28.16 22.03 27.71
C LEU A 943 28.00 20.52 27.73
N VAL A 944 27.83 19.92 26.56
CA VAL A 944 27.85 18.46 26.36
C VAL A 944 28.95 18.14 25.37
N PHE A 945 29.89 17.28 25.76
CA PHE A 945 31.03 16.94 24.91
C PHE A 945 31.49 15.51 25.19
N ALA A 946 31.98 14.83 24.16
CA ALA A 946 32.53 13.49 24.25
C ALA A 946 33.86 13.42 23.52
N TYR A 947 34.79 12.64 24.06
CA TYR A 947 36.02 12.29 23.36
C TYR A 947 35.74 11.14 22.43
N ASP A 948 35.20 11.41 21.25
CA ASP A 948 34.94 10.38 20.24
C ASP A 948 35.21 10.88 18.82
N THR A 949 35.49 9.97 17.90
CA THR A 949 35.47 10.26 16.45
C THR A 949 34.02 10.20 15.95
N PRO A 950 33.65 10.92 14.87
CA PRO A 950 32.32 10.76 14.27
C PRO A 950 31.98 9.28 14.04
N PHE A 951 30.76 8.86 14.43
CA PHE A 951 30.25 7.49 14.33
C PHE A 951 30.89 6.44 15.27
N THR A 952 31.52 6.88 16.39
CA THR A 952 32.00 5.97 17.44
C THR A 952 30.82 5.21 18.10
N PRO A 953 30.94 3.90 18.39
CA PRO A 953 29.88 3.13 19.05
C PRO A 953 29.45 3.75 20.39
N PRO A 954 28.14 3.82 20.71
CA PRO A 954 27.64 4.52 21.91
C PRO A 954 28.22 4.05 23.25
N GLU A 955 28.57 2.78 23.37
CA GLU A 955 29.20 2.17 24.55
C GLU A 955 30.64 2.63 24.81
N ASP A 956 31.36 3.02 23.77
CA ASP A 956 32.75 3.50 23.84
C ASP A 956 32.80 5.02 24.01
N LYS A 957 31.65 5.69 23.87
CA LYS A 957 31.51 7.13 24.11
C LYS A 957 31.54 7.43 25.60
N VAL A 958 32.54 8.19 26.03
CA VAL A 958 32.51 8.85 27.34
C VAL A 958 32.02 10.27 27.14
N THR A 959 30.72 10.47 27.40
CA THR A 959 30.07 11.78 27.31
C THR A 959 30.16 12.49 28.65
N TYR A 960 30.49 13.76 28.61
CA TYR A 960 30.54 14.65 29.77
C TYR A 960 29.50 15.76 29.61
N MET A 961 28.92 16.15 30.74
CA MET A 961 28.08 17.34 30.85
C MET A 961 28.75 18.30 31.82
N ALA A 962 28.80 19.60 31.48
CA ALA A 962 29.44 20.60 32.33
C ALA A 962 28.70 21.94 32.37
N PHE A 963 28.74 22.59 33.53
CA PHE A 963 28.39 24.01 33.70
C PHE A 963 29.66 24.85 33.80
N LEU A 964 29.72 25.96 33.07
CA LEU A 964 30.86 26.88 33.13
C LEU A 964 30.92 27.60 34.49
N LYS A 965 32.14 27.86 34.98
CA LYS A 965 32.35 28.75 36.12
C LYS A 965 32.21 30.21 35.68
N PRO A 966 31.72 31.12 36.53
CA PRO A 966 31.67 32.54 36.22
C PRO A 966 33.08 33.07 35.98
N SER A 967 33.26 33.83 34.90
CA SER A 967 34.56 34.42 34.55
C SER A 967 35.03 35.35 35.69
N GLY A 968 36.14 35.00 36.35
CA GLY A 968 36.66 35.77 37.48
C GLY A 968 36.97 37.23 37.12
N ALA A 969 36.23 38.16 37.70
CA ALA A 969 36.55 39.58 37.70
C ALA A 969 37.98 39.80 38.24
N LYS A 970 38.89 40.31 37.41
CA LYS A 970 40.16 40.85 37.90
C LYS A 970 39.85 42.02 38.83
N GLU A 971 40.34 41.94 40.07
CA GLU A 971 40.30 43.06 41.01
C GLU A 971 41.01 44.30 40.42
N GLY A 972 40.23 45.34 40.11
CA GLY A 972 40.70 46.73 40.02
C GLY A 972 40.76 47.36 38.62
N GLY A 973 39.69 48.06 38.22
CA GLY A 973 39.68 49.05 37.13
C GLY A 973 38.34 49.10 36.38
N GLU A 974 37.74 50.29 36.25
CA GLU A 974 36.39 50.51 35.69
C GLU A 974 36.22 50.17 34.19
N MET A 975 35.00 49.68 33.89
CA MET A 975 34.25 49.66 32.62
C MET A 975 34.60 48.61 31.53
N ALA A 976 33.72 47.61 31.40
CA ALA A 976 32.93 47.18 30.22
C ALA A 976 32.66 45.66 30.33
N SER A 977 31.38 45.28 30.33
CA SER A 977 30.92 43.89 30.38
C SER A 977 30.96 43.27 28.98
N ASP A 978 31.98 42.48 28.69
CA ASP A 978 31.98 41.59 27.52
C ASP A 978 31.56 40.19 27.98
N GLU A 979 30.40 39.73 27.50
CA GLU A 979 29.81 38.41 27.76
C GLU A 979 30.61 37.31 27.03
N ALA A 980 30.84 36.17 27.69
CA ALA A 980 31.62 35.05 27.18
C ALA A 980 30.81 34.06 26.32
N SER A 981 29.76 34.52 25.63
CA SER A 981 28.99 33.75 24.65
C SER A 981 29.19 34.31 23.24
N VAL A 982 29.48 33.46 22.27
CA VAL A 982 29.64 33.87 20.86
C VAL A 982 28.27 34.32 20.33
N GLU A 983 28.07 35.61 20.08
CA GLU A 983 26.81 36.15 19.59
C GLU A 983 26.38 35.47 18.27
N LYS A 984 25.11 35.05 18.21
CA LYS A 984 24.48 34.53 16.99
C LYS A 984 24.60 35.60 15.89
N PRO A 985 25.11 35.28 14.68
CA PRO A 985 25.16 36.25 13.59
C PRO A 985 23.73 36.70 13.27
N ALA A 986 23.51 38.02 13.21
CA ALA A 986 22.20 38.61 12.96
C ALA A 986 21.63 38.10 11.61
N SER A 987 20.45 37.47 11.66
CA SER A 987 19.65 37.18 10.47
C SER A 987 19.04 38.49 9.97
N ASP A 988 19.30 38.87 8.72
CA ASP A 988 18.66 40.00 8.05
C ASP A 988 17.18 39.68 7.74
N GLU A 989 16.32 39.62 8.75
CA GLU A 989 14.87 39.70 8.56
C GLU A 989 14.21 40.57 9.66
N GLU A 990 13.26 41.38 9.20
CA GLU A 990 12.37 42.30 9.93
C GLU A 990 12.91 43.65 10.39
N LYS A 991 12.83 44.65 9.49
CA LYS A 991 12.59 46.05 9.89
C LYS A 991 11.10 46.37 9.73
N PRO A 992 10.42 46.88 10.78
CA PRO A 992 9.04 47.32 10.67
C PRO A 992 8.93 48.71 10.04
N ALA A 993 7.80 48.95 9.40
CA ALA A 993 7.41 50.19 8.76
C ALA A 993 7.22 51.35 9.75
N GLU A 994 7.65 52.56 9.37
CA GLU A 994 7.04 53.80 9.84
C GLU A 994 6.88 54.78 8.66
N GLU A 995 5.65 55.27 8.51
CA GLU A 995 5.26 56.37 7.63
C GLU A 995 5.82 57.71 8.12
N LYS A 996 6.30 58.56 7.19
CA LYS A 996 5.90 59.98 7.14
C LYS A 996 6.24 60.68 5.82
N GLU A 997 5.18 61.30 5.32
CA GLU A 997 5.00 62.40 4.36
C GLU A 997 6.22 63.27 3.98
N GLY A 998 6.26 63.68 2.71
CA GLY A 998 6.68 65.04 2.33
C GLY A 998 7.54 65.19 1.06
N ASP A 999 6.84 65.37 -0.06
CA ASP A 999 7.12 66.29 -1.19
C ASP A 999 8.49 66.39 -1.92
N ASP A 1000 8.33 66.34 -3.25
CA ASP A 1000 8.87 67.21 -4.32
C ASP A 1000 10.12 66.83 -5.14
N GLU A 1001 9.90 66.93 -6.47
CA GLU A 1001 10.81 67.24 -7.60
C GLU A 1001 12.09 66.39 -7.79
N GLY A 1002 12.47 65.83 -8.94
CA GLY A 1002 12.05 65.98 -10.32
C GLY A 1002 13.10 65.33 -11.26
N GLU A 1003 12.69 65.09 -12.50
CA GLU A 1003 13.48 65.02 -13.76
C GLU A 1003 14.68 64.06 -13.96
N LYS A 1004 14.46 63.15 -14.93
CA LYS A 1004 15.19 62.95 -16.22
C LYS A 1004 16.47 62.10 -16.34
N GLU A 1005 16.37 61.20 -17.35
CA GLU A 1005 17.32 60.88 -18.45
C GLU A 1005 18.69 60.27 -18.04
N GLU A 1006 19.29 59.26 -18.67
CA GLU A 1006 19.40 58.85 -20.09
C GLU A 1006 19.67 57.31 -20.20
N GLU A 1007 19.19 56.68 -21.28
CA GLU A 1007 19.72 55.44 -21.88
C GLU A 1007 21.00 55.76 -22.73
N PRO A 1008 21.52 54.88 -23.64
CA PRO A 1008 22.10 53.52 -23.55
C PRO A 1008 23.49 53.47 -24.27
N THR A 1009 24.12 52.29 -24.44
CA THR A 1009 24.93 51.82 -25.61
C THR A 1009 25.61 50.47 -25.31
N GLU A 1010 25.39 49.41 -26.10
CA GLU A 1010 26.21 48.91 -27.25
C GLU A 1010 27.66 48.58 -26.86
N GLY A 1011 28.35 47.50 -27.24
CA GLY A 1011 28.30 46.36 -28.18
C GLY A 1011 29.68 45.67 -28.00
N ASP A 1012 29.93 44.37 -28.21
CA ASP A 1012 30.03 43.61 -29.47
C ASP A 1012 31.40 42.86 -29.49
N GLU A 1013 31.44 41.77 -30.25
CA GLU A 1013 32.60 41.06 -30.86
C GLU A 1013 33.30 39.84 -30.15
N GLU A 1014 32.93 38.67 -30.69
CA GLU A 1014 33.64 37.39 -30.99
C GLU A 1014 35.07 37.51 -31.61
N PRO A 1015 35.76 36.45 -32.13
CA PRO A 1015 35.95 35.02 -31.75
C PRO A 1015 37.43 34.55 -31.94
N THR A 1016 37.77 33.27 -31.70
CA THR A 1016 38.87 32.57 -32.44
C THR A 1016 38.74 31.03 -32.47
N GLU A 1017 39.12 30.46 -33.62
CA GLU A 1017 39.03 29.09 -34.14
C GLU A 1017 40.20 28.12 -33.79
N GLY A 1018 40.03 26.83 -34.17
CA GLY A 1018 41.09 25.89 -34.60
C GLY A 1018 40.79 24.40 -34.29
N GLU A 1019 40.20 23.60 -35.20
CA GLU A 1019 40.81 22.59 -36.13
C GLU A 1019 41.43 21.35 -35.42
N GLU A 1020 41.37 20.07 -35.82
CA GLU A 1020 41.04 19.28 -37.04
C GLU A 1020 41.11 17.77 -36.58
N LYS A 1021 40.25 16.79 -36.94
CA LYS A 1021 40.34 15.77 -38.04
C LYS A 1021 39.48 14.55 -37.63
N SER A 1022 38.43 14.15 -38.36
CA SER A 1022 38.34 13.25 -39.53
C SER A 1022 38.68 11.77 -39.29
N GLU A 1023 37.69 10.89 -39.40
CA GLU A 1023 37.71 9.79 -40.40
C GLU A 1023 36.28 9.32 -40.71
N ASP A 1024 36.08 9.13 -42.01
CA ASP A 1024 34.87 8.87 -42.79
C ASP A 1024 34.76 7.34 -43.00
N GLU A 1025 33.55 6.80 -43.11
CA GLU A 1025 33.26 5.84 -44.21
C GLU A 1025 31.74 5.68 -44.39
N THR A 1026 31.28 6.28 -45.48
CA THR A 1026 30.02 6.17 -46.19
C THR A 1026 29.86 4.85 -46.95
N GLU A 1027 28.62 4.35 -47.13
CA GLU A 1027 27.99 4.14 -48.45
C GLU A 1027 26.55 3.57 -48.35
N ALA A 1028 25.56 4.43 -48.67
CA ALA A 1028 24.60 4.36 -49.79
C ALA A 1028 23.61 3.16 -50.02
N PRO A 1029 22.49 3.39 -50.76
CA PRO A 1029 21.15 2.82 -50.50
C PRO A 1029 20.52 2.02 -51.69
N GLU A 1030 19.17 1.93 -51.71
CA GLU A 1030 18.24 1.36 -52.73
C GLU A 1030 17.79 -0.10 -52.40
N GLU A 1031 16.51 -0.50 -52.46
CA GLU A 1031 15.51 -0.33 -53.52
C GLU A 1031 14.05 -0.29 -53.01
N GLU A 1032 13.19 0.33 -53.81
CA GLU A 1032 11.72 0.21 -53.84
C GLU A 1032 11.28 -1.22 -54.23
N GLY A 1033 10.10 -1.65 -53.74
CA GLY A 1033 9.45 -2.87 -54.21
C GLY A 1033 8.02 -3.01 -53.69
N GLU A 1034 7.07 -2.89 -54.61
CA GLU A 1034 5.61 -3.01 -54.46
C GLU A 1034 5.14 -4.44 -54.13
N ASP A 1035 3.84 -4.49 -53.76
CA ASP A 1035 2.84 -5.55 -54.01
C ASP A 1035 2.52 -6.66 -52.98
N GLU A 1036 1.22 -6.66 -52.65
CA GLU A 1036 0.26 -7.77 -52.48
C GLU A 1036 0.60 -8.96 -51.56
N GLU A 1037 -0.05 -9.05 -50.39
CA GLU A 1037 -1.27 -9.85 -50.09
C GLU A 1037 -1.77 -9.62 -48.65
#